data_AF-A0A7J5ZKA5-F1
#
_entry.id   AF-A0A7J5ZKA5-F1
#
_cell.length_a   1.000
_cell.length_b   1.000
_cell.length_c   1.000
_cell.angle_alpha   90.00
_cell.angle_beta   90.00
_cell.angle_gamma   90.00
#
_symmetry.space_group_name_H-M   'P 1'
#
loop_
_entity.id
_entity.type
_entity.pdbx_description
1 polymer ?
#
loop_
_entity_poly.entity_id
_entity_poly.type
_entity_poly.pdbx_seq_one_letter_code
_entity_poly.pdbx_strand_id
1 'polypeptide(L)'
;MAGVCGCCCGAFRPRYKRLVDNIFPEDPEDGLVKANMEKLTFYALSAPEKLDRIGAYLSERLCRDVARHRYGYVCIAMEALDQLLMACHCQSINLFVESFLKMVRKLLEADKPNLQILGTNSFVKFANIEEDTPSYHRSYDFFVSRFSEMCHSSFEDPDIRTRIRMAGIKGLQGVVRKTVNDELQANIWDPQHMDKIVPSLLFNLQSGEGTESRSPSPLQATEKEKESPAELTERCFRELLGRAAYGNIKNAVTPVLMHLDNHSLWEGKTFAVRCFKIIMYSIQSQHSHLVIQQLLGHLDANSKTSAKVRAGIVEVLLEAAAIAASGSVGPTVLEVFNTLLRHLKLSVDYELSGFYDANTTGNKTVNEHEERQLQEAVIKTIGSFASTLPTYQRSEVMLFIMGKIPIPGMHLTLPPTDSGSEGDRMIQVMLLKSLRQVTCGFQSTNMLTALPSSFLDPLLSFALLEDPDVRLLVLEILVSLIDRHDNLPKFSTVSIISDISMLKLKMEKCSRQDNLFMKKHAQQLYRHIYLSCKEQSSVQPHFEMLYSLLALISMELANEEVVVDLIRLALALQDLALVSEESLPVFNRCAVHALSAAYLNLMCQLTTLPTFCQHVHEVIEMRQKECSFLLPEDVFIESPRIPETLEKPAGEVLFQQAKIAEVLGGSGYSTERLATPYIPQFTDEDRLSKRKSIGETISLQVEVESRNSPEKEERTPAEEITFEALKNAIVDSVGMEEQERERRRQVVEKFQKAPFEEIAAHCGARATMLQSKLSQIFEITIRPPPSPSGTITASYGQTQTRSVPIYEMKFPDLCVY
;
A
#
# COMPACT_ATOMS: atom_id res chain seq x y z
N MET A 1 -85.75 -13.56 26.91
CA MET A 1 -85.75 -12.99 28.28
C MET A 1 -84.71 -13.72 29.12
N ALA A 2 -83.70 -13.01 29.59
CA ALA A 2 -82.97 -13.21 30.84
C ALA A 2 -81.81 -12.21 30.83
N GLY A 3 -82.12 -10.96 31.16
CA GLY A 3 -81.11 -10.03 31.65
C GLY A 3 -80.71 -10.40 33.08
N VAL A 4 -79.76 -9.63 33.61
CA VAL A 4 -79.26 -9.61 35.00
C VAL A 4 -78.00 -10.45 35.25
N CYS A 5 -76.82 -9.82 35.16
CA CYS A 5 -76.02 -9.40 36.33
C CYS A 5 -74.55 -9.12 35.91
N GLY A 6 -74.31 -7.91 35.41
CA GLY A 6 -72.97 -7.41 35.02
C GLY A 6 -72.24 -6.59 36.09
N CYS A 7 -72.64 -6.60 37.36
CA CYS A 7 -72.15 -5.62 38.35
C CYS A 7 -71.48 -6.15 39.63
N CYS A 8 -71.30 -7.46 39.83
CA CYS A 8 -70.80 -7.97 41.13
C CYS A 8 -69.42 -8.66 41.09
N CYS A 9 -68.66 -8.57 40.00
CA CYS A 9 -67.28 -9.10 39.94
C CYS A 9 -66.20 -8.00 39.94
N GLY A 10 -66.54 -6.78 40.34
CA GLY A 10 -65.58 -5.68 40.51
C GLY A 10 -64.73 -5.84 41.78
N ALA A 11 -65.33 -6.26 42.89
CA ALA A 11 -64.74 -6.20 44.23
C ALA A 11 -63.67 -7.27 44.55
N PHE A 12 -63.59 -8.36 43.78
CA PHE A 12 -62.56 -9.40 43.94
C PHE A 12 -61.43 -9.31 42.90
N ARG A 13 -61.48 -8.34 41.97
CA ARG A 13 -60.36 -8.14 41.04
C ARG A 13 -59.17 -7.54 41.78
N PRO A 14 -57.95 -8.10 41.61
CA PRO A 14 -56.73 -7.52 42.18
C PRO A 14 -56.59 -6.04 41.82
N ARG A 15 -56.09 -5.23 42.76
CA ARG A 15 -55.97 -3.76 42.63
C ARG A 15 -55.23 -3.34 41.35
N TYR A 16 -54.21 -4.09 40.93
CA TYR A 16 -53.47 -3.84 39.70
C TYR A 16 -54.32 -4.00 38.42
N LYS A 17 -55.25 -4.98 38.37
CA LYS A 17 -56.13 -5.18 37.20
C LYS A 17 -57.12 -4.02 37.03
N ARG A 18 -57.65 -3.49 38.13
CA ARG A 18 -58.55 -2.32 38.09
C ARG A 18 -57.83 -1.07 37.62
N LEU A 19 -56.59 -0.86 38.08
CA LEU A 19 -55.78 0.28 37.65
C LEU A 19 -55.45 0.20 36.16
N VAL A 20 -55.16 -0.99 35.64
CA VAL A 20 -54.97 -1.21 34.19
C VAL A 20 -56.29 -1.01 33.42
N ASP A 21 -57.41 -1.54 33.90
CA ASP A 21 -58.72 -1.39 33.25
C ASP A 21 -59.15 0.08 33.12
N ASN A 22 -58.84 0.91 34.13
CA ASN A 22 -59.21 2.33 34.18
C ASN A 22 -58.43 3.24 33.23
N ILE A 23 -57.40 2.72 32.55
CA ILE A 23 -56.60 3.48 31.58
C ILE A 23 -57.25 3.47 30.20
N PHE A 24 -58.11 2.50 29.93
CA PHE A 24 -58.80 2.35 28.66
C PHE A 24 -60.11 3.14 28.69
N PRO A 25 -60.27 4.19 27.86
CA PRO A 25 -61.54 4.91 27.71
C PRO A 25 -62.63 4.03 27.08
N GLU A 26 -63.88 4.46 27.16
CA GLU A 26 -65.00 3.78 26.49
C GLU A 26 -64.88 3.92 24.96
N ASP A 27 -64.41 5.06 24.46
CA ASP A 27 -64.14 5.30 23.04
C ASP A 27 -62.63 5.24 22.69
N PRO A 28 -62.23 4.49 21.64
CA PRO A 28 -60.83 4.30 21.28
C PRO A 28 -60.13 5.56 20.70
N GLU A 29 -60.88 6.61 20.34
CA GLU A 29 -60.37 7.88 19.79
C GLU A 29 -59.91 8.84 20.91
N ASP A 30 -60.38 8.67 22.15
CA ASP A 30 -60.07 9.54 23.29
C ASP A 30 -58.62 9.39 23.81
N GLY A 31 -57.90 8.36 23.32
CA GLY A 31 -56.50 8.11 23.64
C GLY A 31 -56.26 7.73 25.11
N LEU A 32 -54.99 7.70 25.50
CA LEU A 32 -54.58 7.29 26.85
C LEU A 32 -55.02 8.30 27.93
N VAL A 33 -55.76 7.84 28.94
CA VAL A 33 -56.17 8.70 30.08
C VAL A 33 -54.98 8.99 31.00
N LYS A 34 -54.28 10.11 30.76
CA LYS A 34 -53.04 10.51 31.43
C LYS A 34 -53.11 10.48 32.98
N ALA A 35 -54.19 10.98 33.57
CA ALA A 35 -54.34 11.00 35.03
C ALA A 35 -54.46 9.61 35.67
N ASN A 36 -55.01 8.63 34.95
CA ASN A 36 -55.07 7.24 35.42
C ASN A 36 -53.76 6.50 35.14
N MET A 37 -53.05 6.91 34.08
CA MET A 37 -51.71 6.43 33.78
C MET A 37 -50.70 6.83 34.86
N GLU A 38 -50.69 8.09 35.31
CA GLU A 38 -49.83 8.55 36.40
C GLU A 38 -50.05 7.76 37.70
N LYS A 39 -51.31 7.42 38.01
CA LYS A 39 -51.65 6.55 39.15
C LYS A 39 -51.13 5.13 38.97
N LEU A 40 -51.14 4.59 37.76
CA LEU A 40 -50.56 3.27 37.47
C LEU A 40 -49.03 3.32 37.56
N THR A 41 -48.39 4.34 37.01
CA THR A 41 -46.94 4.55 37.09
C THR A 41 -46.49 4.69 38.54
N PHE A 42 -47.17 5.50 39.35
CA PHE A 42 -46.88 5.62 40.79
C PHE A 42 -47.06 4.28 41.52
N TYR A 43 -48.10 3.51 41.18
CA TYR A 43 -48.33 2.19 41.75
C TYR A 43 -47.25 1.17 41.35
N ALA A 44 -46.77 1.22 40.11
CA ALA A 44 -45.70 0.40 39.59
C ALA A 44 -44.36 0.71 40.27
N LEU A 45 -44.02 2.00 40.43
CA LEU A 45 -42.83 2.47 41.15
C LEU A 45 -42.85 2.09 42.63
N SER A 46 -44.03 2.14 43.26
CA SER A 46 -44.19 1.81 44.68
C SER A 46 -44.12 0.30 44.97
N ALA A 47 -44.27 -0.56 43.94
CA ALA A 47 -44.35 -2.02 44.11
C ALA A 47 -43.75 -2.77 42.90
N PRO A 48 -42.41 -2.88 42.81
CA PRO A 48 -41.71 -3.48 41.67
C PRO A 48 -42.11 -4.94 41.38
N GLU A 49 -42.42 -5.75 42.40
CA GLU A 49 -42.90 -7.13 42.24
C GLU A 49 -44.24 -7.25 41.48
N LYS A 50 -45.03 -6.18 41.45
CA LYS A 50 -46.33 -6.15 40.76
C LYS A 50 -46.21 -5.69 39.32
N LEU A 51 -45.07 -5.11 38.93
CA LEU A 51 -44.79 -4.68 37.57
C LEU A 51 -44.86 -5.86 36.59
N ASP A 52 -44.29 -7.02 36.96
CA ASP A 52 -44.38 -8.25 36.18
C ASP A 52 -45.85 -8.67 35.91
N ARG A 53 -46.68 -8.70 36.97
CA ARG A 53 -48.11 -9.05 36.85
C ARG A 53 -48.90 -8.04 36.01
N ILE A 54 -48.52 -6.76 36.05
CA ILE A 54 -49.09 -5.71 35.20
C ILE A 54 -48.71 -5.94 33.74
N GLY A 55 -47.42 -6.21 33.46
CA GLY A 55 -46.91 -6.52 32.12
C GLY A 55 -47.57 -7.76 31.51
N ALA A 56 -47.67 -8.86 32.26
CA ALA A 56 -48.33 -10.09 31.81
C ALA A 56 -49.81 -9.88 31.49
N TYR A 57 -50.52 -9.09 32.32
CA TYR A 57 -51.94 -8.79 32.10
C TYR A 57 -52.17 -7.87 30.89
N LEU A 58 -51.31 -6.86 30.70
CA LEU A 58 -51.31 -6.02 29.50
C LEU A 58 -51.02 -6.83 28.24
N SER A 59 -50.10 -7.79 28.32
CA SER A 59 -49.76 -8.69 27.21
C SER A 59 -50.93 -9.58 26.79
N GLU A 60 -51.60 -10.22 27.75
CA GLU A 60 -52.78 -11.05 27.49
C GLU A 60 -53.93 -10.23 26.88
N ARG A 61 -54.14 -9.01 27.40
CA ARG A 61 -55.18 -8.10 26.90
C ARG A 61 -54.88 -7.62 25.48
N LEU A 62 -53.64 -7.20 25.20
CA LEU A 62 -53.23 -6.80 23.85
C LEU A 62 -53.40 -7.96 22.87
N CYS A 63 -52.97 -9.18 23.21
CA CYS A 63 -53.16 -10.35 22.36
C CYS A 63 -54.65 -10.58 22.02
N ARG A 64 -55.54 -10.41 23.01
CA ARG A 64 -56.98 -10.52 22.84
C ARG A 64 -57.55 -9.41 21.94
N ASP A 65 -57.05 -8.19 22.07
CA ASP A 65 -57.53 -7.03 21.29
C ASP A 65 -57.02 -7.05 19.84
N VAL A 66 -55.81 -7.56 19.61
CA VAL A 66 -55.28 -7.87 18.27
C VAL A 66 -56.14 -8.95 17.59
N ALA A 67 -56.46 -10.04 18.30
CA ALA A 67 -57.31 -11.12 17.78
C ALA A 67 -58.75 -10.67 17.49
N ARG A 68 -59.25 -9.66 18.19
CA ARG A 68 -60.59 -9.07 18.00
C ARG A 68 -60.61 -7.88 17.04
N HIS A 69 -59.47 -7.57 16.39
CA HIS A 69 -59.31 -6.46 15.45
C HIS A 69 -59.66 -5.07 16.02
N ARG A 70 -59.47 -4.88 17.33
CA ARG A 70 -59.76 -3.62 18.03
C ARG A 70 -58.50 -2.76 18.18
N TYR A 71 -58.06 -2.15 17.08
CA TYR A 71 -56.73 -1.53 17.00
C TYR A 71 -56.53 -0.26 17.84
N GLY A 72 -57.58 0.54 18.09
CA GLY A 72 -57.45 1.72 18.94
C GLY A 72 -57.04 1.38 20.38
N TYR A 73 -57.62 0.32 20.96
CA TYR A 73 -57.21 -0.17 22.28
C TYR A 73 -55.80 -0.79 22.28
N VAL A 74 -55.33 -1.31 21.13
CA VAL A 74 -53.95 -1.80 20.96
C VAL A 74 -52.97 -0.63 20.99
N CYS A 75 -53.27 0.49 20.34
CA CYS A 75 -52.46 1.72 20.42
C CYS A 75 -52.35 2.22 21.87
N ILE A 76 -53.48 2.31 22.58
CA ILE A 76 -53.53 2.74 23.98
C ILE A 76 -52.73 1.79 24.89
N ALA A 77 -52.83 0.48 24.67
CA ALA A 77 -52.07 -0.51 25.44
C ALA A 77 -50.55 -0.36 25.23
N MET A 78 -50.10 -0.08 24.01
CA MET A 78 -48.68 0.14 23.70
C MET A 78 -48.15 1.46 24.25
N GLU A 79 -48.94 2.55 24.17
CA GLU A 79 -48.55 3.83 24.76
C GLU A 79 -48.43 3.76 26.28
N ALA A 80 -49.37 3.07 26.94
CA ALA A 80 -49.29 2.81 28.38
C ALA A 80 -48.03 2.02 28.73
N LEU A 81 -47.70 1.01 27.92
CA LEU A 81 -46.54 0.15 28.13
C LEU A 81 -45.22 0.91 27.93
N ASP A 82 -45.12 1.73 26.89
CA ASP A 82 -43.97 2.62 26.64
C ASP A 82 -43.75 3.57 27.83
N GLN A 83 -44.82 4.15 28.38
CA GLN A 83 -44.71 5.06 29.53
C GLN A 83 -44.28 4.35 30.82
N LEU A 84 -44.74 3.11 31.05
CA LEU A 84 -44.26 2.30 32.18
C LEU A 84 -42.78 1.95 32.01
N LEU A 85 -42.39 1.59 30.79
CA LEU A 85 -41.02 1.23 30.46
C LEU A 85 -40.05 2.41 30.64
N MET A 86 -40.44 3.61 30.24
CA MET A 86 -39.63 4.83 30.42
C MET A 86 -39.62 5.35 31.86
N ALA A 87 -40.57 4.94 32.71
CA ALA A 87 -40.70 5.45 34.08
C ALA A 87 -40.09 4.51 35.12
N CYS A 88 -40.03 3.21 34.85
CA CYS A 88 -39.53 2.20 35.79
C CYS A 88 -38.12 1.75 35.40
N HIS A 89 -37.11 2.08 36.21
CA HIS A 89 -35.68 1.81 35.97
C HIS A 89 -35.07 1.03 37.16
N CYS A 90 -35.52 -0.21 37.39
CA CYS A 90 -35.15 -0.98 38.59
C CYS A 90 -34.83 -2.45 38.27
N GLN A 91 -34.01 -3.09 39.12
CA GLN A 91 -33.49 -4.48 38.99
C GLN A 91 -34.54 -5.59 38.71
N SER A 92 -35.84 -5.33 38.88
CA SER A 92 -36.95 -6.26 38.60
C SER A 92 -37.56 -6.13 37.19
N ILE A 93 -36.94 -5.35 36.28
CA ILE A 93 -37.49 -5.09 34.95
C ILE A 93 -37.50 -6.32 34.03
N ASN A 94 -36.71 -7.35 34.34
CA ASN A 94 -36.47 -8.48 33.42
C ASN A 94 -37.77 -9.22 33.03
N LEU A 95 -38.61 -9.58 33.98
CA LEU A 95 -39.86 -10.30 33.65
C LEU A 95 -40.87 -9.40 32.91
N PHE A 96 -40.83 -8.09 33.21
CA PHE A 96 -41.63 -7.10 32.50
C PHE A 96 -41.16 -6.92 31.05
N VAL A 97 -39.84 -6.88 30.80
CA VAL A 97 -39.25 -6.82 29.46
C VAL A 97 -39.59 -8.07 28.66
N GLU A 98 -39.63 -9.27 29.26
CA GLU A 98 -40.07 -10.47 28.55
C GLU A 98 -41.54 -10.35 28.09
N SER A 99 -42.41 -9.83 28.96
CA SER A 99 -43.82 -9.57 28.63
C SER A 99 -43.97 -8.49 27.55
N PHE A 100 -43.15 -7.44 27.60
CA PHE A 100 -43.05 -6.39 26.58
C PHE A 100 -42.63 -6.96 25.22
N LEU A 101 -41.55 -7.73 25.17
CA LEU A 101 -41.05 -8.33 23.93
C LEU A 101 -42.06 -9.32 23.33
N LYS A 102 -42.82 -10.06 24.15
CA LYS A 102 -43.94 -10.89 23.67
C LYS A 102 -45.03 -10.06 23.00
N MET A 103 -45.36 -8.88 23.51
CA MET A 103 -46.33 -7.96 22.91
C MET A 103 -45.84 -7.42 21.58
N VAL A 104 -44.61 -6.90 21.55
CA VAL A 104 -43.98 -6.39 20.32
C VAL A 104 -43.92 -7.49 19.25
N ARG A 105 -43.54 -8.73 19.64
CA ARG A 105 -43.59 -9.90 18.74
C ARG A 105 -44.96 -10.07 18.09
N LYS A 106 -46.04 -10.04 18.88
CA LYS A 106 -47.41 -10.18 18.34
C LYS A 106 -47.84 -9.04 17.43
N LEU A 107 -47.33 -7.83 17.64
CA LEU A 107 -47.58 -6.70 16.73
C LEU A 107 -46.83 -6.84 15.41
N LEU A 108 -45.60 -7.33 15.44
CA LEU A 108 -44.79 -7.59 14.24
C LEU A 108 -45.24 -8.84 13.46
N GLU A 109 -45.92 -9.79 14.12
CA GLU A 109 -46.60 -10.92 13.46
C GLU A 109 -47.86 -10.48 12.70
N ALA A 110 -48.44 -9.32 13.01
CA ALA A 110 -49.65 -8.86 12.33
C ALA A 110 -49.33 -8.34 10.92
N ASP A 111 -50.14 -8.71 9.93
CA ASP A 111 -49.99 -8.31 8.52
C ASP A 111 -50.36 -6.83 8.24
N LYS A 112 -50.60 -6.03 9.28
CA LYS A 112 -51.01 -4.63 9.14
C LYS A 112 -49.85 -3.67 9.34
N PRO A 113 -49.60 -2.74 8.39
CA PRO A 113 -48.43 -1.87 8.42
C PRO A 113 -48.42 -0.91 9.61
N ASN A 114 -49.60 -0.39 10.00
CA ASN A 114 -49.71 0.52 11.14
C ASN A 114 -49.34 -0.15 12.48
N LEU A 115 -49.63 -1.44 12.63
CA LEU A 115 -49.28 -2.19 13.85
C LEU A 115 -47.80 -2.54 13.88
N GLN A 116 -47.22 -2.89 12.72
CA GLN A 116 -45.78 -3.13 12.61
C GLN A 116 -44.99 -1.87 12.94
N ILE A 117 -45.37 -0.71 12.38
CA ILE A 117 -44.73 0.58 12.69
C ILE A 117 -44.84 0.93 14.18
N LEU A 118 -46.02 0.73 14.78
CA LEU A 118 -46.23 0.97 16.20
C LEU A 118 -45.33 0.07 17.06
N GLY A 119 -45.30 -1.23 16.76
CA GLY A 119 -44.44 -2.20 17.43
C GLY A 119 -42.96 -1.83 17.34
N THR A 120 -42.48 -1.42 16.15
CA THR A 120 -41.10 -0.97 15.98
C THR A 120 -40.81 0.32 16.75
N ASN A 121 -41.70 1.32 16.75
CA ASN A 121 -41.48 2.57 17.48
C ASN A 121 -41.33 2.33 18.99
N SER A 122 -42.17 1.46 19.56
CA SER A 122 -42.06 1.04 20.96
C SER A 122 -40.75 0.29 21.22
N PHE A 123 -40.33 -0.60 20.31
CA PHE A 123 -39.05 -1.30 20.42
C PHE A 123 -37.84 -0.36 20.36
N VAL A 124 -37.88 0.69 19.52
CA VAL A 124 -36.81 1.69 19.45
C VAL A 124 -36.71 2.50 20.75
N LYS A 125 -37.85 2.86 21.36
CA LYS A 125 -37.85 3.51 22.68
C LYS A 125 -37.21 2.61 23.75
N PHE A 126 -37.56 1.32 23.75
CA PHE A 126 -36.90 0.33 24.60
C PHE A 126 -35.39 0.26 24.36
N ALA A 127 -34.96 0.28 23.10
CA ALA A 127 -33.56 0.19 22.73
C ALA A 127 -32.71 1.39 23.20
N ASN A 128 -33.31 2.58 23.37
CA ASN A 128 -32.62 3.79 23.80
C ASN A 128 -32.42 3.89 25.33
N ILE A 129 -32.98 2.98 26.12
CA ILE A 129 -32.80 2.98 27.59
C ILE A 129 -31.43 2.36 27.91
N GLU A 130 -30.60 3.01 28.73
CA GLU A 130 -29.19 2.60 28.95
C GLU A 130 -28.99 1.46 29.98
N GLU A 131 -30.06 0.89 30.55
CA GLU A 131 -29.92 -0.15 31.58
C GLU A 131 -29.53 -1.54 31.01
N ASP A 132 -28.52 -2.16 31.64
CA ASP A 132 -28.04 -3.53 31.40
C ASP A 132 -29.16 -4.54 31.72
N THR A 133 -29.92 -4.89 30.69
CA THR A 133 -30.95 -5.93 30.77
C THR A 133 -30.36 -7.23 30.24
N PRO A 134 -30.42 -8.36 30.98
CA PRO A 134 -29.89 -9.64 30.53
C PRO A 134 -30.49 -10.08 29.18
N SER A 135 -29.66 -10.73 28.35
CA SER A 135 -29.95 -10.94 26.94
C SER A 135 -31.04 -12.00 26.70
N TYR A 136 -32.17 -11.58 26.12
CA TYR A 136 -33.20 -12.47 25.58
C TYR A 136 -32.80 -13.05 24.23
N HIS A 137 -31.68 -13.77 24.17
CA HIS A 137 -31.02 -14.24 22.93
C HIS A 137 -31.99 -14.89 21.91
N ARG A 138 -32.87 -15.79 22.36
CA ARG A 138 -33.83 -16.48 21.47
C ARG A 138 -34.93 -15.56 20.92
N SER A 139 -35.22 -14.46 21.61
CA SER A 139 -36.23 -13.51 21.17
C SER A 139 -35.68 -12.54 20.12
N TYR A 140 -34.38 -12.21 20.17
CA TYR A 140 -33.75 -11.32 19.20
C TYR A 140 -33.60 -11.94 17.81
N ASP A 141 -33.39 -13.26 17.69
CA ASP A 141 -33.38 -13.93 16.37
C ASP A 141 -34.70 -13.74 15.60
N PHE A 142 -35.83 -13.81 16.30
CA PHE A 142 -37.13 -13.50 15.73
C PHE A 142 -37.22 -12.03 15.28
N PHE A 143 -36.78 -11.10 16.12
CA PHE A 143 -36.81 -9.66 15.79
C PHE A 143 -35.92 -9.32 14.60
N VAL A 144 -34.70 -9.86 14.55
CA VAL A 144 -33.79 -9.70 13.40
C VAL A 144 -34.47 -10.20 12.13
N SER A 145 -35.02 -11.42 12.16
CA SER A 145 -35.68 -12.00 10.98
C SER A 145 -36.87 -11.17 10.50
N ARG A 146 -37.75 -10.73 11.42
CA ARG A 146 -38.93 -9.92 11.04
C ARG A 146 -38.58 -8.50 10.63
N PHE A 147 -37.62 -7.85 11.28
CA PHE A 147 -37.19 -6.50 10.86
C PHE A 147 -36.48 -6.54 9.50
N SER A 148 -35.68 -7.57 9.21
CA SER A 148 -35.11 -7.81 7.87
C SER A 148 -36.21 -8.03 6.82
N GLU A 149 -37.26 -8.82 7.12
CA GLU A 149 -38.42 -8.96 6.22
C GLU A 149 -39.12 -7.62 5.94
N MET A 150 -39.30 -6.78 6.97
CA MET A 150 -39.88 -5.44 6.81
C MET A 150 -39.02 -4.53 5.91
N CYS A 151 -37.70 -4.67 5.98
CA CYS A 151 -36.75 -3.96 5.11
C CYS A 151 -36.89 -4.34 3.63
N HIS A 152 -37.38 -5.54 3.31
CA HIS A 152 -37.66 -6.01 1.95
C HIS A 152 -39.12 -5.86 1.52
N SER A 153 -39.95 -5.17 2.31
CA SER A 153 -41.38 -5.05 2.01
C SER A 153 -41.65 -4.45 0.62
N SER A 154 -42.54 -5.10 -0.11
CA SER A 154 -42.99 -4.76 -1.47
C SER A 154 -44.47 -4.35 -1.48
N PHE A 155 -44.91 -3.64 -0.45
CA PHE A 155 -46.29 -3.15 -0.30
C PHE A 155 -46.72 -2.27 -1.49
N GLU A 156 -47.97 -2.37 -1.95
CA GLU A 156 -48.46 -1.73 -3.19
C GLU A 156 -48.25 -0.20 -3.18
N ASP A 157 -48.64 0.46 -2.08
CA ASP A 157 -48.51 1.91 -1.89
C ASP A 157 -47.04 2.31 -1.57
N PRO A 158 -46.40 3.19 -2.36
CA PRO A 158 -45.02 3.66 -2.15
C PRO A 158 -44.79 4.39 -0.83
N ASP A 159 -45.77 5.13 -0.31
CA ASP A 159 -45.61 5.87 0.95
C ASP A 159 -45.69 4.94 2.16
N ILE A 160 -46.60 3.97 2.11
CA ILE A 160 -46.70 2.92 3.13
C ILE A 160 -45.45 2.02 3.07
N ARG A 161 -45.01 1.61 1.88
CA ARG A 161 -43.79 0.81 1.67
C ARG A 161 -42.55 1.50 2.27
N THR A 162 -42.37 2.78 1.99
CA THR A 162 -41.27 3.58 2.56
C THR A 162 -41.33 3.60 4.09
N ARG A 163 -42.51 3.81 4.67
CA ARG A 163 -42.69 3.81 6.12
C ARG A 163 -42.42 2.45 6.77
N ILE A 164 -42.82 1.34 6.14
CA ILE A 164 -42.52 -0.02 6.63
C ILE A 164 -41.02 -0.28 6.58
N ARG A 165 -40.34 0.07 5.48
CA ARG A 165 -38.88 -0.09 5.33
C ARG A 165 -38.12 0.74 6.35
N MET A 166 -38.51 2.01 6.55
CA MET A 166 -37.93 2.87 7.58
C MET A 166 -38.16 2.31 8.99
N ALA A 167 -39.33 1.74 9.27
CA ALA A 167 -39.59 1.05 10.53
C ALA A 167 -38.68 -0.18 10.67
N GLY A 168 -38.52 -1.01 9.64
CA GLY A 168 -37.58 -2.14 9.65
C GLY A 168 -36.15 -1.72 10.01
N ILE A 169 -35.63 -0.68 9.35
CA ILE A 169 -34.29 -0.14 9.60
C ILE A 169 -34.14 0.39 11.03
N LYS A 170 -35.12 1.18 11.53
CA LYS A 170 -35.11 1.68 12.91
C LYS A 170 -35.16 0.53 13.93
N GLY A 171 -35.92 -0.53 13.62
CA GLY A 171 -35.97 -1.76 14.42
C GLY A 171 -34.61 -2.46 14.50
N LEU A 172 -33.95 -2.66 13.35
CA LEU A 172 -32.60 -3.23 13.29
C LEU A 172 -31.59 -2.36 14.05
N GLN A 173 -31.64 -1.03 13.91
CA GLN A 173 -30.81 -0.11 14.66
C GLN A 173 -31.00 -0.26 16.17
N GLY A 174 -32.25 -0.42 16.63
CA GLY A 174 -32.57 -0.68 18.03
C GLY A 174 -31.99 -2.00 18.54
N VAL A 175 -32.03 -3.06 17.73
CA VAL A 175 -31.39 -4.34 18.07
C VAL A 175 -29.90 -4.12 18.26
N VAL A 176 -29.22 -3.53 17.26
CA VAL A 176 -27.77 -3.26 17.27
C VAL A 176 -27.35 -2.43 18.48
N ARG A 177 -28.13 -1.44 18.90
CA ARG A 177 -27.82 -0.64 20.11
C ARG A 177 -27.79 -1.48 21.39
N LYS A 178 -28.75 -2.38 21.54
CA LYS A 178 -28.92 -3.15 22.78
C LYS A 178 -27.98 -4.33 22.91
N THR A 179 -27.55 -4.89 21.80
CA THR A 179 -26.83 -6.17 21.82
C THR A 179 -25.32 -6.04 21.68
N VAL A 180 -24.78 -4.85 21.35
CA VAL A 180 -23.32 -4.71 21.09
C VAL A 180 -22.51 -4.34 22.35
N ASN A 181 -23.14 -3.88 23.43
CA ASN A 181 -22.43 -3.39 24.62
C ASN A 181 -22.07 -4.48 25.65
N ASP A 182 -22.52 -5.73 25.48
CA ASP A 182 -22.35 -6.80 26.48
C ASP A 182 -21.36 -7.87 25.98
N GLU A 183 -20.13 -7.85 26.50
CA GLU A 183 -19.03 -8.75 26.10
C GLU A 183 -19.29 -10.23 26.45
N LEU A 184 -20.32 -10.54 27.24
CA LEU A 184 -20.52 -11.86 27.83
C LEU A 184 -21.67 -12.69 27.23
N GLN A 185 -22.44 -12.19 26.26
CA GLN A 185 -23.59 -12.95 25.74
C GLN A 185 -23.75 -12.87 24.21
N ALA A 186 -24.02 -14.04 23.64
CA ALA A 186 -24.33 -14.38 22.24
C ALA A 186 -24.16 -13.31 21.15
N ASN A 187 -23.18 -13.57 20.29
CA ASN A 187 -22.71 -12.71 19.21
C ASN A 187 -23.83 -12.41 18.20
N ILE A 188 -24.35 -11.18 18.16
CA ILE A 188 -25.04 -10.66 16.96
C ILE A 188 -24.15 -10.86 15.72
N TRP A 189 -22.84 -10.84 15.94
CA TRP A 189 -21.80 -11.09 14.96
C TRP A 189 -21.77 -12.53 14.45
N ASP A 190 -22.62 -13.44 14.94
CA ASP A 190 -22.80 -14.75 14.34
C ASP A 190 -23.31 -14.60 12.90
N PRO A 191 -22.77 -15.41 11.95
CA PRO A 191 -23.15 -15.32 10.54
C PRO A 191 -24.66 -15.40 10.32
N GLN A 192 -25.39 -16.19 11.11
CA GLN A 192 -26.84 -16.36 11.00
C GLN A 192 -27.64 -15.04 11.11
N HIS A 193 -27.14 -14.08 11.87
CA HIS A 193 -27.77 -12.77 12.03
C HIS A 193 -27.19 -11.76 11.04
N MET A 194 -25.86 -11.71 10.88
CA MET A 194 -25.21 -10.76 9.96
C MET A 194 -25.58 -10.98 8.49
N ASP A 195 -25.79 -12.24 8.08
CA ASP A 195 -26.24 -12.62 6.73
C ASP A 195 -27.68 -12.15 6.43
N LYS A 196 -28.45 -11.74 7.46
CA LYS A 196 -29.79 -11.16 7.30
C LYS A 196 -29.78 -9.64 7.47
N ILE A 197 -29.03 -9.12 8.44
CA ILE A 197 -29.01 -7.68 8.76
C ILE A 197 -28.33 -6.91 7.63
N VAL A 198 -27.11 -7.32 7.24
CA VAL A 198 -26.29 -6.56 6.28
C VAL A 198 -26.94 -6.51 4.89
N PRO A 199 -27.38 -7.63 4.28
CA PRO A 199 -28.05 -7.55 2.97
C PRO A 199 -29.34 -6.74 2.97
N SER A 200 -30.12 -6.78 4.07
CA SER A 200 -31.34 -5.97 4.21
C SER A 200 -31.06 -4.47 4.27
N LEU A 201 -29.97 -4.06 4.93
CA LEU A 201 -29.50 -2.68 4.92
C LEU A 201 -29.04 -2.29 3.51
N LEU A 202 -28.15 -3.08 2.88
CA LEU A 202 -27.61 -2.78 1.55
C LEU A 202 -28.71 -2.65 0.48
N PHE A 203 -29.75 -3.49 0.52
CA PHE A 203 -30.89 -3.39 -0.39
C PHE A 203 -31.62 -2.02 -0.32
N ASN A 204 -31.76 -1.47 0.89
CA ASN A 204 -32.38 -0.16 1.10
C ASN A 204 -31.44 1.00 0.72
N LEU A 205 -30.12 0.78 0.81
CA LEU A 205 -29.12 1.73 0.33
C LEU A 205 -29.15 1.82 -1.21
N GLN A 206 -29.28 0.69 -1.90
CA GLN A 206 -29.32 0.62 -3.36
C GLN A 206 -30.59 1.25 -3.95
N SER A 207 -31.74 1.08 -3.28
CA SER A 207 -33.03 1.61 -3.73
C SER A 207 -33.09 3.16 -3.78
N GLY A 208 -32.12 3.86 -3.18
CA GLY A 208 -32.02 5.33 -3.23
C GLY A 208 -31.50 5.89 -4.55
N GLU A 209 -30.71 5.12 -5.32
CA GLU A 209 -30.01 5.63 -6.52
C GLU A 209 -30.94 5.87 -7.73
N GLY A 210 -32.11 5.23 -7.77
CA GLY A 210 -33.07 5.38 -8.87
C GLY A 210 -33.80 6.72 -8.94
N THR A 211 -33.67 7.58 -7.93
CA THR A 211 -34.51 8.79 -7.77
C THR A 211 -33.77 10.11 -8.01
N GLU A 212 -32.44 10.11 -8.13
CA GLU A 212 -31.63 11.33 -8.33
C GLU A 212 -31.51 11.76 -9.80
N SER A 213 -32.04 10.98 -10.76
CA SER A 213 -31.97 11.29 -12.21
C SER A 213 -33.07 12.24 -12.72
N ARG A 214 -33.98 12.71 -11.85
CA ARG A 214 -34.92 13.79 -12.20
C ARG A 214 -34.49 15.10 -11.55
N SER A 215 -33.98 15.99 -12.40
CA SER A 215 -33.66 17.38 -12.13
C SER A 215 -34.62 18.04 -11.11
N PRO A 216 -34.11 18.70 -10.04
CA PRO A 216 -34.96 19.43 -9.12
C PRO A 216 -35.44 20.72 -9.81
N SER A 217 -36.75 20.82 -10.05
CA SER A 217 -37.36 22.09 -10.44
C SER A 217 -37.42 23.04 -9.23
N PRO A 218 -37.09 24.34 -9.35
CA PRO A 218 -36.73 25.17 -8.20
C PRO A 218 -37.88 25.69 -7.32
N LEU A 219 -39.06 25.08 -7.32
CA LEU A 219 -40.29 25.72 -6.79
C LEU A 219 -41.03 24.97 -5.68
N GLN A 220 -40.41 23.99 -5.00
CA GLN A 220 -40.98 23.38 -3.80
C GLN A 220 -39.94 23.20 -2.68
N ALA A 221 -39.30 24.31 -2.29
CA ALA A 221 -38.52 24.38 -1.06
C ALA A 221 -39.41 24.94 0.05
N THR A 222 -40.22 24.08 0.69
CA THR A 222 -40.67 24.19 2.09
C THR A 222 -41.61 23.01 2.41
N GLU A 223 -41.08 21.81 2.57
CA GLU A 223 -41.70 20.79 3.43
C GLU A 223 -40.58 19.97 4.10
N LYS A 224 -40.47 20.13 5.42
CA LYS A 224 -39.74 19.32 6.42
C LYS A 224 -38.87 18.18 5.87
N GLU A 225 -37.58 18.21 6.19
CA GLU A 225 -36.63 17.09 6.13
C GLU A 225 -37.30 15.72 6.37
N LYS A 226 -37.80 15.07 5.32
CA LYS A 226 -38.26 13.68 5.40
C LYS A 226 -37.00 12.85 5.30
N GLU A 227 -36.54 12.32 6.44
CA GLU A 227 -35.40 11.38 6.51
C GLU A 227 -35.55 10.33 5.39
N SER A 228 -34.55 10.23 4.50
CA SER A 228 -34.57 9.22 3.45
C SER A 228 -34.24 7.83 4.03
N PRO A 229 -34.83 6.74 3.51
CA PRO A 229 -34.48 5.37 3.93
C PRO A 229 -32.99 5.06 3.76
N ALA A 230 -32.35 5.68 2.76
CA ALA A 230 -30.91 5.52 2.48
C ALA A 230 -30.05 6.17 3.57
N GLU A 231 -30.37 7.41 4.00
CA GLU A 231 -29.65 8.07 5.10
C GLU A 231 -29.81 7.32 6.43
N LEU A 232 -31.01 6.82 6.72
CA LEU A 232 -31.23 6.01 7.93
C LEU A 232 -30.44 4.71 7.89
N THR A 233 -30.40 4.06 6.73
CA THR A 233 -29.58 2.86 6.49
C THR A 233 -28.11 3.16 6.72
N GLU A 234 -27.59 4.25 6.15
CA GLU A 234 -26.21 4.67 6.30
C GLU A 234 -25.85 4.94 7.77
N ARG A 235 -26.69 5.68 8.51
CA ARG A 235 -26.51 5.90 9.95
C ARG A 235 -26.51 4.60 10.74
N CYS A 236 -27.45 3.70 10.46
CA CYS A 236 -27.53 2.39 11.12
C CYS A 236 -26.29 1.53 10.83
N PHE A 237 -25.82 1.54 9.59
CA PHE A 237 -24.64 0.77 9.18
C PHE A 237 -23.36 1.33 9.81
N ARG A 238 -23.24 2.66 9.87
CA ARG A 238 -22.14 3.35 10.57
C ARG A 238 -22.08 3.00 12.05
N GLU A 239 -23.24 2.99 12.68
CA GLU A 239 -23.39 2.67 14.11
C GLU A 239 -23.08 1.20 14.41
N LEU A 240 -23.48 0.27 13.53
CA LEU A 240 -23.12 -1.15 13.63
C LEU A 240 -21.60 -1.34 13.54
N LEU A 241 -20.97 -0.78 12.51
CA LEU A 241 -19.55 -0.97 12.22
C LEU A 241 -18.64 -0.21 13.20
N GLY A 242 -19.09 0.95 13.71
CA GLY A 242 -18.34 1.71 14.71
C GLY A 242 -18.18 0.99 16.06
N ARG A 243 -19.00 -0.03 16.33
CA ARG A 243 -18.90 -0.87 17.51
C ARG A 243 -18.30 -2.26 17.24
N ALA A 244 -17.81 -2.51 16.02
CA ALA A 244 -17.21 -3.79 15.66
C ALA A 244 -15.80 -3.93 16.24
N ALA A 245 -15.59 -4.95 17.08
CA ALA A 245 -14.26 -5.36 17.55
C ALA A 245 -13.48 -6.14 16.46
N TYR A 246 -12.16 -6.26 16.63
CA TYR A 246 -11.24 -6.93 15.67
C TYR A 246 -11.76 -8.26 15.10
N GLY A 247 -12.21 -9.19 15.95
CA GLY A 247 -12.69 -10.51 15.53
C GLY A 247 -14.02 -10.50 14.75
N ASN A 248 -14.79 -9.43 14.89
CA ASN A 248 -16.16 -9.32 14.39
C ASN A 248 -16.26 -8.62 13.04
N ILE A 249 -15.24 -7.84 12.66
CA ILE A 249 -15.18 -7.11 11.39
C ILE A 249 -15.30 -8.07 10.20
N LYS A 250 -14.67 -9.24 10.26
CA LYS A 250 -14.77 -10.25 9.20
C LYS A 250 -16.22 -10.71 8.98
N ASN A 251 -16.97 -10.92 10.07
CA ASN A 251 -18.37 -11.36 10.01
C ASN A 251 -19.29 -10.24 9.50
N ALA A 252 -18.89 -8.98 9.62
CA ALA A 252 -19.62 -7.84 9.08
C ALA A 252 -19.34 -7.60 7.58
N VAL A 253 -18.08 -7.79 7.15
CA VAL A 253 -17.64 -7.51 5.78
C VAL A 253 -17.98 -8.66 4.82
N THR A 254 -17.92 -9.93 5.27
CA THR A 254 -18.20 -11.11 4.43
C THR A 254 -19.60 -11.05 3.77
N PRO A 255 -20.68 -10.72 4.50
CA PRO A 255 -22.01 -10.60 3.90
C PRO A 255 -22.13 -9.44 2.91
N VAL A 256 -21.35 -8.36 3.09
CA VAL A 256 -21.29 -7.24 2.12
C VAL A 256 -20.71 -7.74 0.81
N LEU A 257 -19.59 -8.47 0.86
CA LEU A 257 -18.94 -9.04 -0.32
C LEU A 257 -19.89 -10.00 -1.05
N MET A 258 -20.53 -10.93 -0.31
CA MET A 258 -21.51 -11.86 -0.88
C MET A 258 -22.71 -11.14 -1.53
N HIS A 259 -23.19 -10.06 -0.91
CA HIS A 259 -24.30 -9.28 -1.47
C HIS A 259 -23.91 -8.62 -2.79
N LEU A 260 -22.71 -8.03 -2.87
CA LEU A 260 -22.20 -7.40 -4.09
C LEU A 260 -21.99 -8.42 -5.22
N ASP A 261 -21.47 -9.61 -4.90
CA ASP A 261 -21.29 -10.70 -5.87
C ASP A 261 -22.64 -11.18 -6.43
N ASN A 262 -23.60 -11.47 -5.54
CA ASN A 262 -24.90 -12.01 -5.91
C ASN A 262 -25.73 -11.07 -6.80
N HIS A 263 -25.56 -9.75 -6.63
CA HIS A 263 -26.27 -8.73 -7.40
C HIS A 263 -25.42 -8.15 -8.55
N SER A 264 -24.21 -8.67 -8.79
CA SER A 264 -23.27 -8.17 -9.82
C SER A 264 -22.99 -6.66 -9.74
N LEU A 265 -22.96 -6.11 -8.52
CA LEU A 265 -22.82 -4.67 -8.27
C LEU A 265 -21.39 -4.15 -8.41
N TRP A 266 -20.43 -5.05 -8.69
CA TRP A 266 -19.04 -4.70 -8.99
C TRP A 266 -18.87 -4.02 -10.35
N GLU A 267 -19.78 -4.25 -11.31
CA GLU A 267 -19.69 -3.66 -12.65
C GLU A 267 -19.99 -2.15 -12.64
N GLY A 268 -20.91 -1.71 -11.78
CA GLY A 268 -21.31 -0.31 -11.63
C GLY A 268 -20.32 0.55 -10.85
N LYS A 269 -19.40 -0.06 -10.07
CA LYS A 269 -18.34 0.54 -9.22
C LYS A 269 -18.81 1.51 -8.13
N THR A 270 -19.72 2.44 -8.43
CA THR A 270 -20.21 3.52 -7.56
C THR A 270 -20.78 3.01 -6.25
N PHE A 271 -21.69 2.04 -6.31
CA PHE A 271 -22.34 1.48 -5.14
C PHE A 271 -21.35 0.71 -4.24
N ALA A 272 -20.48 -0.11 -4.83
CA ALA A 272 -19.46 -0.83 -4.09
C ALA A 272 -18.48 0.13 -3.39
N VAL A 273 -18.03 1.17 -4.09
CA VAL A 273 -17.18 2.24 -3.51
C VAL A 273 -17.91 2.95 -2.36
N ARG A 274 -19.19 3.30 -2.52
CA ARG A 274 -19.97 3.94 -1.46
C ARG A 274 -20.08 3.05 -0.22
N CYS A 275 -20.39 1.77 -0.37
CA CYS A 275 -20.49 0.81 0.73
C CYS A 275 -19.17 0.71 1.52
N PHE A 276 -18.04 0.58 0.81
CA PHE A 276 -16.74 0.48 1.45
C PHE A 276 -16.24 1.81 2.01
N LYS A 277 -16.62 2.95 1.45
CA LYS A 277 -16.40 4.27 2.09
C LYS A 277 -17.11 4.35 3.44
N ILE A 278 -18.38 3.95 3.51
CA ILE A 278 -19.11 3.92 4.79
C ILE A 278 -18.39 2.99 5.78
N ILE A 279 -17.97 1.80 5.34
CA ILE A 279 -17.24 0.84 6.19
C ILE A 279 -15.95 1.44 6.74
N MET A 280 -15.11 1.99 5.87
CA MET A 280 -13.79 2.52 6.23
C MET A 280 -13.89 3.75 7.14
N TYR A 281 -14.89 4.62 6.96
CA TYR A 281 -15.10 5.76 7.86
C TYR A 281 -15.76 5.40 9.21
N SER A 282 -16.31 4.19 9.34
CA SER A 282 -16.99 3.74 10.55
C SER A 282 -16.09 2.96 11.47
N ILE A 283 -15.20 2.13 10.91
CA ILE A 283 -14.31 1.26 11.68
C ILE A 283 -13.16 2.09 12.29
N GLN A 284 -12.66 1.64 13.44
CA GLN A 284 -11.48 2.24 14.07
C GLN A 284 -10.24 2.11 13.16
N SER A 285 -9.42 3.16 13.07
CA SER A 285 -8.26 3.22 12.17
C SER A 285 -7.22 2.10 12.38
N GLN A 286 -7.20 1.48 13.56
CA GLN A 286 -6.33 0.34 13.88
C GLN A 286 -6.72 -0.95 13.14
N HIS A 287 -7.99 -1.10 12.78
CA HIS A 287 -8.53 -2.30 12.13
C HIS A 287 -8.76 -2.12 10.63
N SER A 288 -8.39 -0.98 10.05
CA SER A 288 -8.54 -0.70 8.61
C SER A 288 -7.80 -1.72 7.73
N HIS A 289 -6.62 -2.18 8.17
CA HIS A 289 -5.83 -3.21 7.48
C HIS A 289 -6.59 -4.53 7.30
N LEU A 290 -7.48 -4.89 8.23
CA LEU A 290 -8.25 -6.12 8.16
C LEU A 290 -9.29 -6.07 7.03
N VAL A 291 -9.91 -4.90 6.79
CA VAL A 291 -10.83 -4.68 5.67
C VAL A 291 -10.09 -4.81 4.35
N ILE A 292 -8.89 -4.22 4.25
CA ILE A 292 -8.03 -4.36 3.07
C ILE A 292 -7.67 -5.82 2.85
N GLN A 293 -7.28 -6.57 3.89
CA GLN A 293 -7.01 -8.01 3.78
C GLN A 293 -8.22 -8.83 3.32
N GLN A 294 -9.44 -8.52 3.79
CA GLN A 294 -10.65 -9.18 3.30
C GLN A 294 -10.90 -8.86 1.82
N LEU A 295 -10.70 -7.62 1.38
CA LEU A 295 -10.81 -7.23 -0.03
C LEU A 295 -9.75 -7.92 -0.90
N LEU A 296 -8.51 -8.05 -0.43
CA LEU A 296 -7.46 -8.79 -1.13
C LEU A 296 -7.77 -10.28 -1.24
N GLY A 297 -8.24 -10.89 -0.14
CA GLY A 297 -8.70 -12.28 -0.16
C GLY A 297 -9.88 -12.50 -1.11
N HIS A 298 -10.79 -11.51 -1.21
CA HIS A 298 -11.89 -11.53 -2.16
C HIS A 298 -11.41 -11.44 -3.61
N LEU A 299 -10.41 -10.60 -3.88
CA LEU A 299 -9.78 -10.49 -5.19
C LEU A 299 -9.12 -11.82 -5.60
N ASP A 300 -8.40 -12.47 -4.68
CA ASP A 300 -7.79 -13.79 -4.91
C ASP A 300 -8.85 -14.88 -5.17
N ALA A 301 -9.94 -14.90 -4.40
CA ALA A 301 -11.08 -15.82 -4.61
C ALA A 301 -11.76 -15.61 -5.97
N ASN A 302 -11.79 -14.37 -6.46
CA ASN A 302 -12.39 -13.97 -7.73
C ASN A 302 -11.39 -13.91 -8.91
N SER A 303 -10.21 -14.51 -8.77
CA SER A 303 -9.16 -14.54 -9.81
C SER A 303 -9.65 -15.01 -11.19
N LYS A 304 -10.63 -15.93 -11.23
CA LYS A 304 -11.21 -16.51 -12.46
C LYS A 304 -12.47 -15.78 -12.98
N THR A 305 -12.89 -14.71 -12.32
CA THR A 305 -14.10 -13.96 -12.72
C THR A 305 -13.78 -12.91 -13.79
N SER A 306 -14.82 -12.26 -14.35
CA SER A 306 -14.65 -11.26 -15.41
C SER A 306 -13.74 -10.12 -14.97
N ALA A 307 -12.99 -9.57 -15.92
CA ALA A 307 -12.09 -8.44 -15.66
C ALA A 307 -12.82 -7.24 -15.03
N LYS A 308 -14.09 -7.01 -15.41
CA LYS A 308 -14.95 -5.96 -14.83
C LYS A 308 -15.17 -6.11 -13.33
N VAL A 309 -15.42 -7.33 -12.85
CA VAL A 309 -15.61 -7.60 -11.42
C VAL A 309 -14.29 -7.38 -10.68
N ARG A 310 -13.18 -7.92 -11.21
CA ARG A 310 -11.84 -7.69 -10.64
C ARG A 310 -11.48 -6.21 -10.61
N ALA A 311 -11.81 -5.45 -11.65
CA ALA A 311 -11.55 -4.01 -11.74
C ALA A 311 -12.39 -3.23 -10.71
N GLY A 312 -13.65 -3.62 -10.49
CA GLY A 312 -14.49 -3.06 -9.43
C GLY A 312 -13.91 -3.29 -8.03
N ILE A 313 -13.38 -4.49 -7.76
CA ILE A 313 -12.72 -4.79 -6.47
C ILE A 313 -11.44 -3.94 -6.30
N VAL A 314 -10.63 -3.81 -7.36
CA VAL A 314 -9.40 -3.00 -7.35
C VAL A 314 -9.69 -1.51 -7.14
N GLU A 315 -10.79 -1.00 -7.69
CA GLU A 315 -11.22 0.39 -7.49
C GLU A 315 -11.72 0.64 -6.06
N VAL A 316 -12.43 -0.33 -5.47
CA VAL A 316 -12.77 -0.28 -4.04
C VAL A 316 -11.51 -0.32 -3.17
N LEU A 317 -10.52 -1.16 -3.52
CA LEU A 317 -9.23 -1.21 -2.83
C LEU A 317 -8.49 0.14 -2.92
N LEU A 318 -8.52 0.81 -4.07
CA LEU A 318 -7.94 2.14 -4.26
C LEU A 318 -8.52 3.17 -3.29
N GLU A 319 -9.84 3.25 -3.21
CA GLU A 319 -10.54 4.20 -2.33
C GLU A 319 -10.39 3.83 -0.85
N ALA A 320 -10.43 2.54 -0.51
CA ALA A 320 -10.22 2.06 0.85
C ALA A 320 -8.79 2.35 1.33
N ALA A 321 -7.80 2.14 0.47
CA ALA A 321 -6.41 2.49 0.72
C ALA A 321 -6.21 3.98 1.00
N ALA A 322 -6.82 4.85 0.18
CA ALA A 322 -6.72 6.30 0.35
C ALA A 322 -7.26 6.76 1.71
N ILE A 323 -8.31 6.10 2.23
CA ILE A 323 -8.87 6.38 3.57
C ILE A 323 -7.98 5.76 4.66
N ALA A 324 -7.45 4.56 4.45
CA ALA A 324 -6.62 3.85 5.41
C ALA A 324 -5.24 4.50 5.62
N ALA A 325 -4.77 5.32 4.66
CA ALA A 325 -3.50 6.05 4.70
C ALA A 325 -3.27 6.87 5.99
N SER A 326 -4.33 7.31 6.66
CA SER A 326 -4.23 8.01 7.95
C SER A 326 -4.01 7.08 9.15
N GLY A 327 -3.88 5.76 8.95
CA GLY A 327 -3.80 4.74 9.99
C GLY A 327 -2.63 3.75 9.84
N SER A 328 -2.59 2.74 10.71
CA SER A 328 -1.50 1.74 10.78
C SER A 328 -1.63 0.67 9.69
N VAL A 329 -1.25 1.00 8.45
CA VAL A 329 -1.26 0.06 7.31
C VAL A 329 -0.01 -0.85 7.27
N GLY A 330 1.02 -0.51 8.05
CA GLY A 330 2.38 -1.05 7.99
C GLY A 330 2.54 -2.58 7.79
N PRO A 331 1.85 -3.46 8.55
CA PRO A 331 2.07 -4.90 8.46
C PRO A 331 1.63 -5.54 7.14
N THR A 332 0.71 -4.89 6.40
CA THR A 332 0.05 -5.46 5.21
C THR A 332 0.57 -4.90 3.90
N VAL A 333 1.47 -3.90 3.94
CA VAL A 333 1.95 -3.15 2.78
C VAL A 333 2.48 -4.09 1.68
N LEU A 334 3.46 -4.94 2.00
CA LEU A 334 4.06 -5.85 1.01
C LEU A 334 3.08 -6.93 0.53
N GLU A 335 2.15 -7.36 1.39
CA GLU A 335 1.11 -8.32 1.02
C GLU A 335 0.17 -7.73 -0.04
N VAL A 336 -0.28 -6.48 0.15
CA VAL A 336 -1.09 -5.72 -0.81
C VAL A 336 -0.39 -5.67 -2.17
N PHE A 337 0.88 -5.22 -2.22
CA PHE A 337 1.63 -5.16 -3.47
C PHE A 337 1.83 -6.55 -4.10
N ASN A 338 2.16 -7.58 -3.31
CA ASN A 338 2.36 -8.93 -3.82
C ASN A 338 1.09 -9.48 -4.49
N THR A 339 -0.08 -9.27 -3.88
CA THR A 339 -1.36 -9.71 -4.43
C THR A 339 -1.71 -8.91 -5.68
N LEU A 340 -1.59 -7.57 -5.66
CA LEU A 340 -1.85 -6.74 -6.83
C LEU A 340 -0.94 -7.09 -8.02
N LEU A 341 0.36 -7.29 -7.79
CA LEU A 341 1.30 -7.72 -8.83
C LEU A 341 0.99 -9.13 -9.35
N ARG A 342 0.51 -10.05 -8.49
CA ARG A 342 0.08 -11.38 -8.92
C ARG A 342 -1.13 -11.30 -9.85
N HIS A 343 -2.12 -10.48 -9.52
CA HIS A 343 -3.30 -10.26 -10.38
C HIS A 343 -2.95 -9.55 -11.68
N LEU A 344 -1.93 -8.68 -11.67
CA LEU A 344 -1.39 -8.07 -12.88
C LEU A 344 -0.78 -9.14 -13.81
N LYS A 345 0.04 -10.07 -13.27
CA LYS A 345 0.58 -11.20 -14.04
C LYS A 345 -0.52 -12.10 -14.59
N LEU A 346 -1.51 -12.46 -13.75
CA LEU A 346 -2.65 -13.27 -14.18
C LEU A 346 -3.46 -12.59 -15.30
N SER A 347 -3.66 -11.27 -15.23
CA SER A 347 -4.36 -10.52 -16.28
C SER A 347 -3.62 -10.55 -17.61
N VAL A 348 -2.28 -10.46 -17.59
CA VAL A 348 -1.45 -10.62 -18.80
C VAL A 348 -1.54 -12.05 -19.34
N ASP A 349 -1.49 -13.06 -18.47
CA ASP A 349 -1.66 -14.47 -18.88
C ASP A 349 -3.04 -14.72 -19.51
N TYR A 350 -4.10 -14.10 -19.00
CA TYR A 350 -5.46 -14.20 -19.57
C TYR A 350 -5.61 -13.46 -20.91
N GLU A 351 -4.97 -12.29 -21.07
CA GLU A 351 -4.94 -11.57 -22.35
C GLU A 351 -4.29 -12.42 -23.44
N LEU A 352 -3.19 -13.10 -23.11
CA LEU A 352 -2.44 -13.94 -24.07
C LEU A 352 -3.11 -15.30 -24.31
N SER A 353 -3.67 -15.93 -23.28
CA SER A 353 -4.32 -17.23 -23.40
C SER A 353 -5.72 -17.13 -24.01
N GLY A 354 -6.39 -15.97 -23.96
CA GLY A 354 -7.75 -15.76 -24.46
C GLY A 354 -8.85 -16.50 -23.67
N PHE A 355 -8.48 -17.26 -22.62
CA PHE A 355 -9.37 -18.06 -21.78
C PHE A 355 -9.01 -17.94 -20.31
N TYR A 356 -10.03 -17.93 -19.44
CA TYR A 356 -9.86 -17.92 -17.98
C TYR A 356 -9.49 -19.31 -17.40
N ASP A 357 -9.67 -20.40 -18.17
CA ASP A 357 -9.33 -21.79 -17.81
C ASP A 357 -8.69 -22.52 -19.00
N ALA A 358 -7.54 -23.16 -18.78
CA ALA A 358 -6.87 -24.00 -19.79
C ALA A 358 -7.56 -25.37 -20.03
N ASN A 359 -8.52 -25.77 -19.18
CA ASN A 359 -9.05 -27.13 -19.13
C ASN A 359 -10.55 -27.29 -19.44
N THR A 360 -11.26 -26.23 -19.81
CA THR A 360 -12.71 -26.34 -20.08
C THR A 360 -13.08 -25.65 -21.39
N THR A 361 -13.54 -26.46 -22.35
CA THR A 361 -14.10 -26.07 -23.65
C THR A 361 -15.43 -25.34 -23.45
N GLY A 362 -15.42 -24.17 -22.81
CA GLY A 362 -16.60 -23.39 -22.47
C GLY A 362 -16.36 -21.91 -22.76
N ASN A 363 -17.08 -21.39 -23.75
CA ASN A 363 -17.00 -20.03 -24.31
C ASN A 363 -17.12 -18.90 -23.26
N LYS A 364 -16.00 -18.46 -22.69
CA LYS A 364 -15.83 -17.08 -22.23
C LYS A 364 -14.58 -16.52 -22.89
N THR A 365 -14.75 -15.99 -24.10
CA THR A 365 -13.73 -15.21 -24.77
C THR A 365 -13.33 -14.05 -23.88
N VAL A 366 -12.07 -14.00 -23.46
CA VAL A 366 -11.54 -12.87 -22.70
C VAL A 366 -11.63 -11.61 -23.57
N ASN A 367 -12.19 -10.53 -23.01
CA ASN A 367 -12.19 -9.24 -23.68
C ASN A 367 -10.86 -8.54 -23.36
N GLU A 368 -9.92 -8.55 -24.29
CA GLU A 368 -8.58 -7.95 -24.13
C GLU A 368 -8.66 -6.50 -23.61
N HIS A 369 -9.63 -5.72 -24.09
CA HIS A 369 -9.78 -4.33 -23.66
C HIS A 369 -10.18 -4.22 -22.19
N GLU A 370 -11.01 -5.14 -21.68
CA GLU A 370 -11.40 -5.15 -20.26
C GLU A 370 -10.24 -5.60 -19.36
N GLU A 371 -9.38 -6.51 -19.83
CA GLU A 371 -8.15 -6.89 -19.13
C GLU A 371 -7.14 -5.73 -19.09
N ARG A 372 -6.96 -4.99 -20.19
CA ARG A 372 -6.09 -3.78 -20.20
C ARG A 372 -6.59 -2.71 -19.22
N GLN A 373 -7.91 -2.50 -19.15
CA GLN A 373 -8.50 -1.61 -18.15
C GLN A 373 -8.24 -2.07 -16.71
N LEU A 374 -8.28 -3.39 -16.46
CA LEU A 374 -7.91 -3.96 -15.17
C LEU A 374 -6.42 -3.72 -14.87
N GLN A 375 -5.53 -3.96 -15.82
CA GLN A 375 -4.08 -3.74 -15.67
C GLN A 375 -3.80 -2.27 -15.29
N GLU A 376 -4.40 -1.31 -15.99
CA GLU A 376 -4.26 0.12 -15.70
C GLU A 376 -4.84 0.48 -14.32
N ALA A 377 -6.00 -0.07 -13.95
CA ALA A 377 -6.59 0.13 -12.63
C ALA A 377 -5.66 -0.40 -11.52
N VAL A 378 -5.05 -1.57 -11.69
CA VAL A 378 -4.09 -2.14 -10.74
C VAL A 378 -2.85 -1.25 -10.61
N ILE A 379 -2.26 -0.81 -11.73
CA ILE A 379 -1.10 0.10 -11.73
C ILE A 379 -1.43 1.41 -11.00
N LYS A 380 -2.60 1.99 -11.26
CA LYS A 380 -3.08 3.20 -10.58
C LYS A 380 -3.24 2.97 -9.07
N THR A 381 -3.78 1.84 -8.66
CA THR A 381 -3.94 1.46 -7.24
C THR A 381 -2.59 1.30 -6.53
N ILE A 382 -1.63 0.61 -7.15
CA ILE A 382 -0.25 0.49 -6.66
C ILE A 382 0.36 1.88 -6.45
N GLY A 383 0.18 2.78 -7.42
CA GLY A 383 0.63 4.16 -7.36
C GLY A 383 0.07 4.98 -6.21
N SER A 384 -1.26 5.02 -6.13
CA SER A 384 -1.96 5.76 -5.09
C SER A 384 -1.59 5.22 -3.71
N PHE A 385 -1.52 3.89 -3.54
CA PHE A 385 -1.09 3.29 -2.29
C PHE A 385 0.35 3.69 -1.95
N ALA A 386 1.28 3.59 -2.90
CA ALA A 386 2.67 4.00 -2.69
C ALA A 386 2.83 5.49 -2.33
N SER A 387 2.03 6.37 -2.92
CA SER A 387 2.07 7.82 -2.62
C SER A 387 1.70 8.15 -1.17
N THR A 388 0.95 7.28 -0.51
CA THR A 388 0.55 7.43 0.90
C THR A 388 1.60 6.91 1.88
N LEU A 389 2.59 6.14 1.40
CA LEU A 389 3.60 5.52 2.25
C LEU A 389 4.78 6.47 2.51
N PRO A 390 5.42 6.38 3.68
CA PRO A 390 6.70 7.04 3.93
C PRO A 390 7.80 6.60 2.96
N THR A 391 8.80 7.45 2.73
CA THR A 391 9.91 7.22 1.78
C THR A 391 10.63 5.89 1.99
N TYR A 392 10.87 5.46 3.24
CA TYR A 392 11.56 4.19 3.53
C TYR A 392 10.76 2.97 3.07
N GLN A 393 9.44 2.96 3.30
CA GLN A 393 8.54 1.90 2.83
C GLN A 393 8.40 1.91 1.31
N ARG A 394 8.40 3.10 0.68
CA ARG A 394 8.44 3.22 -0.77
C ARG A 394 9.70 2.59 -1.36
N SER A 395 10.87 2.81 -0.76
CA SER A 395 12.13 2.15 -1.15
C SER A 395 12.06 0.62 -1.04
N GLU A 396 11.49 0.08 0.04
CA GLU A 396 11.28 -1.37 0.19
C GLU A 396 10.35 -1.94 -0.88
N VAL A 397 9.26 -1.23 -1.19
CA VAL A 397 8.33 -1.62 -2.26
C VAL A 397 9.01 -1.57 -3.62
N MET A 398 9.82 -0.55 -3.91
CA MET A 398 10.59 -0.47 -5.16
C MET A 398 11.52 -1.68 -5.34
N LEU A 399 12.28 -2.02 -4.30
CA LEU A 399 13.13 -3.22 -4.28
C LEU A 399 12.31 -4.51 -4.45
N PHE A 400 11.15 -4.59 -3.81
CA PHE A 400 10.26 -5.74 -3.91
C PHE A 400 9.70 -5.94 -5.33
N ILE A 401 9.21 -4.87 -5.98
CA ILE A 401 8.73 -4.91 -7.36
C ILE A 401 9.89 -5.32 -8.27
N MET A 402 11.07 -4.73 -8.08
CA MET A 402 12.26 -5.02 -8.88
C MET A 402 12.67 -6.49 -8.82
N GLY A 403 12.62 -7.10 -7.63
CA GLY A 403 12.89 -8.53 -7.45
C GLY A 403 11.85 -9.47 -8.09
N LYS A 404 10.72 -8.95 -8.58
CA LYS A 404 9.66 -9.73 -9.24
C LYS A 404 9.67 -9.62 -10.77
N ILE A 405 10.50 -8.75 -11.34
CA ILE A 405 10.64 -8.56 -12.79
C ILE A 405 11.44 -9.73 -13.37
N PRO A 406 10.91 -10.46 -14.38
CA PRO A 406 11.64 -11.54 -15.04
C PRO A 406 12.94 -11.02 -15.67
N ILE A 407 14.08 -11.63 -15.34
CA ILE A 407 15.37 -11.30 -15.95
C ILE A 407 15.49 -12.05 -17.29
N PRO A 408 15.75 -11.36 -18.41
CA PRO A 408 15.97 -12.00 -19.70
C PRO A 408 17.11 -13.03 -19.65
N GLY A 409 16.83 -14.27 -20.06
CA GLY A 409 17.84 -15.33 -20.22
C GLY A 409 18.01 -16.31 -19.04
N MET A 410 17.25 -16.17 -17.94
CA MET A 410 17.35 -17.09 -16.78
C MET A 410 16.36 -18.27 -16.80
N HIS A 411 15.40 -18.33 -17.72
CA HIS A 411 14.42 -19.42 -17.82
C HIS A 411 14.90 -20.54 -18.76
N LEU A 412 15.82 -21.37 -18.28
CA LEU A 412 16.45 -22.47 -19.04
C LEU A 412 15.61 -23.76 -19.16
N THR A 413 14.29 -23.73 -18.90
CA THR A 413 13.51 -24.98 -18.75
C THR A 413 12.51 -25.31 -19.85
N LEU A 414 12.25 -24.47 -20.86
CA LEU A 414 11.36 -24.81 -21.97
C LEU A 414 11.87 -24.22 -23.30
N PRO A 415 11.73 -24.94 -24.44
CA PRO A 415 12.12 -24.42 -25.74
C PRO A 415 11.29 -23.17 -26.08
N PRO A 416 11.86 -22.20 -26.82
CA PRO A 416 11.17 -20.96 -27.15
C PRO A 416 10.02 -21.28 -28.10
N THR A 417 8.80 -21.33 -27.57
CA THR A 417 7.59 -21.06 -28.34
C THR A 417 7.44 -19.54 -28.38
N ASP A 418 7.22 -18.94 -29.56
CA ASP A 418 7.11 -17.48 -29.76
C ASP A 418 6.10 -16.80 -28.81
N SER A 419 5.15 -17.53 -28.24
CA SER A 419 4.17 -17.04 -27.26
C SER A 419 4.73 -16.79 -25.85
N GLY A 420 5.86 -17.43 -25.48
CA GLY A 420 6.45 -17.30 -24.13
C GLY A 420 7.25 -16.01 -23.95
N SER A 421 7.93 -15.54 -25.01
CA SER A 421 8.72 -14.30 -24.96
C SER A 421 7.84 -13.05 -24.92
N GLU A 422 6.67 -13.10 -25.58
CA GLU A 422 5.70 -12.00 -25.58
C GLU A 422 5.05 -11.82 -24.20
N GLY A 423 4.74 -12.92 -23.51
CA GLY A 423 4.23 -12.86 -22.13
C GLY A 423 5.23 -12.30 -21.14
N ASP A 424 6.49 -12.75 -21.20
CA ASP A 424 7.54 -12.18 -20.36
C ASP A 424 7.75 -10.69 -20.63
N ARG A 425 7.71 -10.27 -21.90
CA ARG A 425 7.78 -8.85 -22.30
C ARG A 425 6.61 -8.04 -21.73
N MET A 426 5.38 -8.50 -21.88
CA MET A 426 4.21 -7.79 -21.35
C MET A 426 4.26 -7.69 -19.83
N ILE A 427 4.66 -8.76 -19.13
CA ILE A 427 4.86 -8.74 -17.68
C ILE A 427 5.94 -7.72 -17.31
N GLN A 428 7.08 -7.68 -18.00
CA GLN A 428 8.14 -6.69 -17.76
C GLN A 428 7.60 -5.26 -17.90
N VAL A 429 6.89 -4.96 -18.99
CA VAL A 429 6.28 -3.63 -19.22
C VAL A 429 5.30 -3.27 -18.11
N MET A 430 4.42 -4.18 -17.69
CA MET A 430 3.41 -3.91 -16.66
C MET A 430 4.03 -3.71 -15.27
N LEU A 431 5.07 -4.49 -14.92
CA LEU A 431 5.80 -4.32 -13.67
C LEU A 431 6.62 -3.02 -13.65
N LEU A 432 7.24 -2.64 -14.78
CA LEU A 432 7.96 -1.37 -14.90
C LEU A 432 7.01 -0.17 -14.85
N LYS A 433 5.83 -0.24 -15.48
CA LYS A 433 4.77 0.78 -15.31
C LYS A 433 4.33 0.90 -13.85
N SER A 434 4.19 -0.23 -13.15
CA SER A 434 3.90 -0.25 -11.71
C SER A 434 5.02 0.43 -10.91
N LEU A 435 6.28 0.10 -11.20
CA LEU A 435 7.44 0.70 -10.54
C LEU A 435 7.51 2.22 -10.78
N ARG A 436 7.32 2.67 -12.03
CA ARG A 436 7.23 4.10 -12.39
C ARG A 436 6.16 4.84 -11.58
N GLN A 437 5.01 4.21 -11.37
CA GLN A 437 3.96 4.84 -10.57
C GLN A 437 4.35 4.94 -9.09
N VAL A 438 5.11 3.98 -8.56
CA VAL A 438 5.66 4.04 -7.19
C VAL A 438 6.72 5.14 -7.05
N THR A 439 7.52 5.40 -8.08
CA THR A 439 8.57 6.43 -8.05
C THR A 439 8.04 7.84 -8.25
N CYS A 440 6.83 8.00 -8.78
CA CYS A 440 6.21 9.32 -8.98
C CYS A 440 6.08 10.10 -7.65
N GLY A 441 6.69 11.29 -7.57
CA GLY A 441 6.69 12.10 -6.35
C GLY A 441 7.53 11.49 -5.21
N PHE A 442 8.52 10.67 -5.52
CA PHE A 442 9.50 10.16 -4.56
C PHE A 442 10.56 11.25 -4.30
N GLN A 443 10.58 11.79 -3.08
CA GLN A 443 11.58 12.77 -2.66
C GLN A 443 12.55 12.11 -1.68
N SER A 444 13.81 11.96 -2.08
CA SER A 444 14.88 11.49 -1.20
C SER A 444 15.87 12.59 -0.88
N THR A 445 16.28 12.67 0.38
CA THR A 445 17.38 13.52 0.84
C THR A 445 18.74 12.83 0.69
N ASN A 446 18.78 11.49 0.57
CA ASN A 446 20.01 10.71 0.46
C ASN A 446 19.93 9.70 -0.69
N MET A 447 20.69 9.97 -1.75
CA MET A 447 20.69 9.16 -2.97
C MET A 447 21.28 7.76 -2.76
N LEU A 448 22.25 7.58 -1.86
CA LEU A 448 22.84 6.25 -1.59
C LEU A 448 21.84 5.27 -0.96
N THR A 449 20.94 5.78 -0.12
CA THR A 449 19.88 4.96 0.51
C THR A 449 18.67 4.81 -0.39
N ALA A 450 18.37 5.78 -1.24
CA ALA A 450 17.27 5.71 -2.20
C ALA A 450 17.56 4.78 -3.38
N LEU A 451 18.80 4.79 -3.86
CA LEU A 451 19.27 3.99 -5.00
C LEU A 451 20.44 3.10 -4.57
N PRO A 452 20.17 2.01 -3.81
CA PRO A 452 21.20 1.02 -3.54
C PRO A 452 21.62 0.31 -4.83
N SER A 453 22.84 -0.24 -4.87
CA SER A 453 23.36 -0.98 -6.03
C SER A 453 22.45 -2.16 -6.41
N SER A 454 21.87 -2.83 -5.41
CA SER A 454 20.88 -3.91 -5.60
C SER A 454 19.63 -3.50 -6.38
N PHE A 455 19.32 -2.21 -6.45
CA PHE A 455 18.22 -1.67 -7.25
C PHE A 455 18.73 -1.08 -8.58
N LEU A 456 19.82 -0.30 -8.52
CA LEU A 456 20.34 0.42 -9.68
C LEU A 456 20.92 -0.53 -10.74
N ASP A 457 21.70 -1.53 -10.35
CA ASP A 457 22.36 -2.42 -11.33
C ASP A 457 21.34 -3.23 -12.15
N PRO A 458 20.31 -3.86 -11.53
CA PRO A 458 19.25 -4.49 -12.30
C PRO A 458 18.51 -3.49 -13.18
N LEU A 459 18.19 -2.29 -12.69
CA LEU A 459 17.41 -1.29 -13.43
C LEU A 459 18.15 -0.86 -14.69
N LEU A 460 19.44 -0.58 -14.55
CA LEU A 460 20.31 -0.23 -15.65
C LEU A 460 20.48 -1.38 -16.65
N SER A 461 20.49 -2.64 -16.21
CA SER A 461 20.50 -3.79 -17.13
C SER A 461 19.26 -3.84 -18.04
N PHE A 462 18.07 -3.46 -17.53
CA PHE A 462 16.84 -3.39 -18.35
C PHE A 462 16.88 -2.25 -19.38
N ALA A 463 17.67 -1.19 -19.12
CA ALA A 463 17.88 -0.10 -20.09
C ALA A 463 18.66 -0.54 -21.35
N LEU A 464 19.29 -1.73 -21.33
CA LEU A 464 20.06 -2.28 -22.43
C LEU A 464 19.31 -3.36 -23.23
N LEU A 465 18.02 -3.55 -22.97
CA LEU A 465 17.20 -4.50 -23.73
C LEU A 465 16.78 -3.93 -25.09
N GLU A 466 16.56 -4.81 -26.06
CA GLU A 466 16.21 -4.41 -27.43
C GLU A 466 14.84 -3.70 -27.51
N ASP A 467 13.96 -3.97 -26.54
CA ASP A 467 12.60 -3.44 -26.48
C ASP A 467 12.59 -1.92 -26.18
N PRO A 468 12.04 -1.09 -27.08
CA PRO A 468 12.02 0.37 -26.92
C PRO A 468 11.12 0.83 -25.76
N ASP A 469 10.01 0.17 -25.50
CA ASP A 469 9.05 0.59 -24.46
C ASP A 469 9.64 0.35 -23.06
N VAL A 470 10.29 -0.80 -22.87
CA VAL A 470 11.01 -1.12 -21.62
C VAL A 470 12.12 -0.10 -21.36
N ARG A 471 12.93 0.24 -22.38
CA ARG A 471 14.00 1.23 -22.24
C ARG A 471 13.47 2.61 -21.88
N LEU A 472 12.35 3.03 -22.49
CA LEU A 472 11.74 4.31 -22.17
C LEU A 472 11.25 4.36 -20.72
N LEU A 473 10.55 3.32 -20.27
CA LEU A 473 10.07 3.22 -18.88
C LEU A 473 11.22 3.28 -17.87
N VAL A 474 12.34 2.62 -18.16
CA VAL A 474 13.52 2.67 -17.28
C VAL A 474 14.11 4.07 -17.21
N LEU A 475 14.21 4.78 -18.34
CA LEU A 475 14.67 6.17 -18.36
C LEU A 475 13.74 7.09 -17.56
N GLU A 476 12.42 6.93 -17.70
CA GLU A 476 11.42 7.66 -16.91
C GLU A 476 11.54 7.40 -15.41
N ILE A 477 11.77 6.14 -15.01
CA ILE A 477 11.99 5.76 -13.61
C ILE A 477 13.27 6.43 -13.08
N LEU A 478 14.38 6.34 -13.81
CA LEU A 478 15.66 6.94 -13.39
C LEU A 478 15.55 8.46 -13.23
N VAL A 479 14.93 9.12 -14.21
CA VAL A 479 14.72 10.57 -14.20
C VAL A 479 13.81 10.99 -13.04
N SER A 480 12.71 10.26 -12.81
CA SER A 480 11.81 10.51 -11.68
C SER A 480 12.46 10.31 -10.31
N LEU A 481 13.48 9.45 -10.20
CA LEU A 481 14.19 9.21 -8.94
C LEU A 481 15.33 10.20 -8.69
N ILE A 482 15.91 10.74 -9.77
CA ILE A 482 16.97 11.75 -9.69
C ILE A 482 16.37 13.14 -9.48
N ASP A 483 15.18 13.44 -10.02
CA ASP A 483 14.54 14.75 -9.89
C ASP A 483 13.96 14.99 -8.49
N ARG A 484 14.74 15.60 -7.57
CA ARG A 484 14.31 15.95 -6.22
C ARG A 484 13.55 17.27 -6.18
N HIS A 485 13.79 18.16 -7.15
CA HIS A 485 13.28 19.54 -7.12
C HIS A 485 12.14 19.80 -8.13
N ASP A 486 11.63 18.78 -8.80
CA ASP A 486 10.54 18.81 -9.79
C ASP A 486 10.88 19.73 -10.98
N ASN A 487 12.09 19.55 -11.50
CA ASN A 487 12.60 20.27 -12.66
C ASN A 487 12.31 19.53 -13.99
N LEU A 488 11.88 18.27 -13.96
CA LEU A 488 11.56 17.45 -15.15
C LEU A 488 10.64 18.15 -16.17
N PRO A 489 9.53 18.81 -15.78
CA PRO A 489 8.63 19.46 -16.74
C PRO A 489 9.31 20.56 -17.57
N LYS A 490 10.45 21.08 -17.10
CA LYS A 490 11.20 22.16 -17.77
C LYS A 490 12.15 21.64 -18.84
N PHE A 491 12.48 20.34 -18.80
CA PHE A 491 13.41 19.68 -19.72
C PHE A 491 12.72 18.67 -20.64
N SER A 492 11.39 18.59 -20.60
CA SER A 492 10.61 17.62 -21.40
C SER A 492 10.73 17.81 -22.90
N THR A 493 11.20 18.97 -23.38
CA THR A 493 11.48 19.22 -24.80
C THR A 493 12.95 19.60 -24.99
N VAL A 494 13.62 18.95 -25.93
CA VAL A 494 15.02 19.28 -26.27
C VAL A 494 15.02 20.57 -27.09
N SER A 495 15.55 21.64 -26.53
CA SER A 495 15.61 22.94 -27.21
C SER A 495 16.91 23.67 -26.87
N ILE A 496 17.27 24.63 -27.73
CA ILE A 496 18.41 25.51 -27.49
C ILE A 496 17.92 26.65 -26.59
N ILE A 497 18.15 26.50 -25.29
CA ILE A 497 17.81 27.50 -24.28
C ILE A 497 18.62 28.77 -24.55
N SER A 498 17.97 29.93 -24.73
CA SER A 498 18.66 31.20 -24.94
C SER A 498 19.04 31.91 -23.63
N ASP A 499 18.28 31.70 -22.55
CA ASP A 499 18.55 32.23 -21.21
C ASP A 499 18.03 31.28 -20.13
N ILE A 500 18.95 30.71 -19.32
CA ILE A 500 18.62 29.87 -18.16
C ILE A 500 17.73 30.58 -17.14
N SER A 501 17.82 31.90 -17.03
CA SER A 501 17.05 32.69 -16.05
C SER A 501 15.54 32.53 -16.24
N MET A 502 15.10 32.25 -17.47
CA MET A 502 13.70 32.00 -17.83
C MET A 502 13.17 30.69 -17.24
N LEU A 503 14.04 29.71 -16.99
CA LEU A 503 13.65 28.37 -16.50
C LEU A 503 13.42 28.34 -14.98
N LYS A 504 13.77 29.41 -14.24
CA LYS A 504 13.62 29.53 -12.78
C LYS A 504 14.00 28.23 -12.05
N LEU A 505 15.20 27.73 -12.32
CA LEU A 505 15.69 26.44 -11.82
C LEU A 505 15.85 26.48 -10.30
N LYS A 506 15.46 25.40 -9.64
CA LYS A 506 15.76 25.19 -8.21
C LYS A 506 17.02 24.34 -8.14
N MET A 507 18.09 24.91 -7.62
CA MET A 507 19.38 24.23 -7.46
C MET A 507 19.80 24.25 -6.00
N GLU A 508 20.22 23.08 -5.51
CA GLU A 508 20.80 22.92 -4.18
C GLU A 508 22.28 22.51 -4.30
N LYS A 509 23.10 22.86 -3.30
CA LYS A 509 24.52 22.49 -3.33
C LYS A 509 24.67 20.97 -3.15
N CYS A 510 25.45 20.34 -4.02
CA CYS A 510 25.74 18.90 -3.99
C CYS A 510 26.26 18.46 -2.60
N SER A 511 25.64 17.44 -2.01
CA SER A 511 25.98 16.96 -0.67
C SER A 511 27.19 16.01 -0.68
N ARG A 512 27.79 15.73 0.49
CA ARG A 512 28.86 14.72 0.60
C ARG A 512 28.37 13.32 0.20
N GLN A 513 27.09 13.01 0.40
CA GLN A 513 26.49 11.72 0.04
C GLN A 513 26.31 11.60 -1.47
N ASP A 514 25.92 12.68 -2.15
CA ASP A 514 25.81 12.73 -3.61
C ASP A 514 27.18 12.52 -4.28
N ASN A 515 28.23 13.12 -3.71
CA ASN A 515 29.60 12.90 -4.15
C ASN A 515 30.04 11.43 -4.03
N LEU A 516 29.66 10.75 -2.95
CA LEU A 516 29.95 9.32 -2.76
C LEU A 516 29.14 8.45 -3.72
N PHE A 517 27.88 8.80 -3.98
CA PHE A 517 27.05 8.14 -4.98
C PHE A 517 27.67 8.23 -6.37
N MET A 518 28.04 9.43 -6.82
CA MET A 518 28.66 9.61 -8.13
C MET A 518 30.02 8.91 -8.22
N LYS A 519 30.84 8.92 -7.16
CA LYS A 519 32.10 8.14 -7.15
C LYS A 519 31.88 6.64 -7.36
N LYS A 520 30.77 6.08 -6.88
CA LYS A 520 30.45 4.65 -6.99
C LYS A 520 29.75 4.29 -8.31
N HIS A 521 28.80 5.10 -8.75
CA HIS A 521 27.85 4.73 -9.82
C HIS A 521 27.98 5.54 -11.12
N ALA A 522 28.78 6.61 -11.15
CA ALA A 522 28.88 7.48 -12.34
C ALA A 522 29.32 6.73 -13.60
N GLN A 523 30.32 5.84 -13.51
CA GLN A 523 30.80 5.10 -14.68
C GLN A 523 29.73 4.20 -15.30
N GLN A 524 28.88 3.59 -14.46
CA GLN A 524 27.73 2.82 -14.93
C GLN A 524 26.74 3.74 -15.63
N LEU A 525 26.31 4.84 -14.98
CA LEU A 525 25.37 5.80 -15.58
C LEU A 525 25.84 6.33 -16.93
N TYR A 526 27.11 6.74 -17.05
CA TYR A 526 27.70 7.23 -18.30
C TYR A 526 27.69 6.17 -19.39
N ARG A 527 28.01 4.92 -19.02
CA ARG A 527 27.99 3.78 -19.95
C ARG A 527 26.57 3.54 -20.46
N HIS A 528 25.57 3.58 -19.60
CA HIS A 528 24.18 3.38 -20.00
C HIS A 528 23.70 4.48 -20.94
N ILE A 529 23.98 5.76 -20.64
CA ILE A 529 23.64 6.87 -21.54
C ILE A 529 24.31 6.67 -22.92
N TYR A 530 25.59 6.29 -22.95
CA TYR A 530 26.31 6.03 -24.19
C TYR A 530 25.70 4.87 -25.00
N LEU A 531 25.40 3.74 -24.34
CA LEU A 531 24.84 2.57 -24.99
C LEU A 531 23.40 2.80 -25.47
N SER A 532 22.56 3.49 -24.70
CA SER A 532 21.19 3.82 -25.12
C SER A 532 21.14 4.69 -26.39
N CYS A 533 22.15 5.55 -26.60
CA CYS A 533 22.30 6.33 -27.85
C CYS A 533 22.79 5.49 -29.04
N LYS A 534 23.39 4.31 -28.78
CA LYS A 534 23.89 3.38 -29.81
C LYS A 534 22.79 2.45 -30.34
N GLU A 535 21.66 2.35 -29.65
CA GLU A 535 20.56 1.47 -30.05
C GLU A 535 19.80 2.00 -31.28
N GLN A 536 19.46 1.10 -32.20
CA GLN A 536 18.80 1.44 -33.45
C GLN A 536 17.29 1.70 -33.27
N SER A 537 16.65 1.03 -32.30
CA SER A 537 15.20 1.15 -32.04
C SER A 537 14.81 2.39 -31.24
N SER A 538 15.76 3.29 -30.92
CA SER A 538 15.51 4.53 -30.18
C SER A 538 14.71 5.55 -31.01
N VAL A 539 13.61 6.05 -30.46
CA VAL A 539 12.74 7.07 -31.05
C VAL A 539 12.90 8.42 -30.34
N GLN A 540 12.23 9.48 -30.83
CA GLN A 540 12.30 10.84 -30.24
C GLN A 540 12.14 10.89 -28.71
N PRO A 541 11.12 10.24 -28.10
CA PRO A 541 10.96 10.20 -26.64
C PRO A 541 12.19 9.70 -25.87
N HIS A 542 12.97 8.76 -26.43
CA HIS A 542 14.20 8.29 -25.79
C HIS A 542 15.24 9.40 -25.69
N PHE A 543 15.41 10.20 -26.75
CA PHE A 543 16.38 11.29 -26.76
C PHE A 543 15.95 12.47 -25.87
N GLU A 544 14.66 12.77 -25.78
CA GLU A 544 14.10 13.74 -24.83
C GLU A 544 14.35 13.33 -23.37
N MET A 545 14.13 12.05 -23.06
CA MET A 545 14.39 11.52 -21.72
C MET A 545 15.88 11.43 -21.40
N LEU A 546 16.73 11.10 -22.37
CA LEU A 546 18.20 11.13 -22.20
C LEU A 546 18.72 12.55 -21.97
N TYR A 547 18.16 13.56 -22.67
CA TYR A 547 18.45 14.97 -22.41
C TYR A 547 18.07 15.37 -20.99
N SER A 548 16.86 15.02 -20.56
CA SER A 548 16.36 15.26 -19.20
C SER A 548 17.26 14.60 -18.15
N LEU A 549 17.69 13.36 -18.39
CA LEU A 549 18.61 12.64 -17.50
C LEU A 549 19.96 13.34 -17.38
N LEU A 550 20.57 13.74 -18.50
CA LEU A 550 21.82 14.49 -18.51
C LEU A 550 21.70 15.83 -17.78
N ALA A 551 20.62 16.57 -18.02
CA ALA A 551 20.32 17.83 -17.36
C ALA A 551 20.18 17.67 -15.84
N LEU A 552 19.39 16.68 -15.40
CA LEU A 552 19.13 16.43 -13.98
C LEU A 552 20.38 15.94 -13.23
N ILE A 553 21.19 15.04 -13.82
CA ILE A 553 22.47 14.65 -13.22
C ILE A 553 23.37 15.88 -13.04
N SER A 554 23.39 16.78 -14.03
CA SER A 554 24.19 18.01 -14.01
C SER A 554 23.73 19.01 -12.95
N MET A 555 22.42 19.09 -12.71
CA MET A 555 21.85 20.05 -11.76
C MET A 555 21.82 19.55 -10.32
N GLU A 556 21.58 18.25 -10.13
CA GLU A 556 21.31 17.69 -8.81
C GLU A 556 22.50 16.96 -8.19
N LEU A 557 23.31 16.29 -9.01
CA LEU A 557 24.34 15.35 -8.55
C LEU A 557 25.76 15.79 -8.91
N ALA A 558 25.92 16.78 -9.79
CA ALA A 558 27.23 17.13 -10.30
C ALA A 558 28.08 17.94 -9.32
N ASN A 559 29.35 17.54 -9.24
CA ASN A 559 30.45 18.34 -8.74
C ASN A 559 31.34 18.77 -9.94
N GLU A 560 32.39 19.54 -9.67
CA GLU A 560 33.30 20.02 -10.74
C GLU A 560 33.90 18.87 -11.57
N GLU A 561 34.24 17.73 -10.96
CA GLU A 561 34.77 16.56 -11.68
C GLU A 561 33.72 15.87 -12.56
N VAL A 562 32.50 15.71 -12.05
CA VAL A 562 31.36 15.11 -12.75
C VAL A 562 30.96 15.98 -13.94
N VAL A 563 30.98 17.31 -13.80
CA VAL A 563 30.74 18.23 -14.92
C VAL A 563 31.72 17.97 -16.07
N VAL A 564 33.01 17.81 -15.76
CA VAL A 564 34.04 17.51 -16.77
C VAL A 564 33.79 16.14 -17.43
N ASP A 565 33.46 15.12 -16.64
CA ASP A 565 33.18 13.79 -17.18
C ASP A 565 31.90 13.74 -18.04
N LEU A 566 30.88 14.55 -17.71
CA LEU A 566 29.67 14.67 -18.52
C LEU A 566 29.90 15.44 -19.83
N ILE A 567 30.71 16.50 -19.82
CA ILE A 567 31.14 17.18 -21.05
C ILE A 567 31.94 16.21 -21.93
N ARG A 568 32.83 15.43 -21.32
CA ARG A 568 33.59 14.36 -22.00
C ARG A 568 32.66 13.31 -22.61
N LEU A 569 31.58 12.93 -21.92
CA LEU A 569 30.56 12.02 -22.44
C LEU A 569 29.83 12.63 -23.65
N ALA A 570 29.45 13.90 -23.60
CA ALA A 570 28.78 14.59 -24.70
C ALA A 570 29.63 14.66 -25.98
N LEU A 571 30.95 14.82 -25.84
CA LEU A 571 31.91 14.75 -26.94
C LEU A 571 32.01 13.32 -27.49
N ALA A 572 32.05 12.30 -26.63
CA ALA A 572 32.06 10.91 -27.08
C ALA A 572 30.75 10.51 -27.80
N LEU A 573 29.60 11.07 -27.40
CA LEU A 573 28.33 10.90 -28.13
C LEU A 573 28.40 11.54 -29.53
N GLN A 574 29.02 12.73 -29.65
CA GLN A 574 29.27 13.34 -30.95
C GLN A 574 30.15 12.43 -31.83
N ASP A 575 31.22 11.86 -31.28
CA ASP A 575 32.10 10.95 -32.00
C ASP A 575 31.40 9.65 -32.41
N LEU A 576 30.51 9.12 -31.55
CA LEU A 576 29.70 7.95 -31.86
C LEU A 576 28.84 8.17 -33.12
N ALA A 577 28.21 9.34 -33.25
CA ALA A 577 27.40 9.69 -34.42
C ALA A 577 28.23 9.83 -35.72
N LEU A 578 29.52 10.16 -35.60
CA LEU A 578 30.46 10.28 -36.72
C LEU A 578 31.00 8.93 -37.20
N VAL A 579 31.31 8.01 -36.27
CA VAL A 579 31.94 6.71 -36.58
C VAL A 579 30.92 5.66 -37.04
N SER A 580 29.67 5.76 -36.58
CA SER A 580 28.63 4.73 -36.75
C SER A 580 27.88 4.79 -38.09
N GLU A 581 28.58 4.96 -39.21
CA GLU A 581 27.97 5.13 -40.54
C GLU A 581 27.10 3.93 -40.99
N GLU A 582 27.48 2.71 -40.62
CA GLU A 582 26.75 1.47 -41.01
C GLU A 582 25.85 0.92 -39.90
N SER A 583 26.04 1.34 -38.64
CA SER A 583 25.40 0.72 -37.48
C SER A 583 24.22 1.52 -36.91
N LEU A 584 24.01 2.77 -37.30
CA LEU A 584 22.94 3.63 -36.77
C LEU A 584 22.13 4.28 -37.89
N PRO A 585 20.78 4.35 -37.77
CA PRO A 585 19.94 5.11 -38.69
C PRO A 585 20.34 6.59 -38.75
N VAL A 586 20.13 7.22 -39.90
CA VAL A 586 20.45 8.65 -40.11
C VAL A 586 19.71 9.54 -39.11
N PHE A 587 18.46 9.21 -38.78
CA PHE A 587 17.70 9.87 -37.71
C PHE A 587 18.45 9.85 -36.38
N ASN A 588 18.85 8.67 -35.88
CA ASN A 588 19.52 8.53 -34.59
C ASN A 588 20.85 9.30 -34.57
N ARG A 589 21.59 9.32 -35.68
CA ARG A 589 22.85 10.09 -35.80
C ARG A 589 22.59 11.59 -35.68
N CYS A 590 21.58 12.11 -36.37
CA CYS A 590 21.17 13.51 -36.28
C CYS A 590 20.65 13.86 -34.87
N ALA A 591 19.84 12.98 -34.27
CA ALA A 591 19.30 13.13 -32.93
C ALA A 591 20.40 13.15 -31.86
N VAL A 592 21.45 12.34 -31.99
CA VAL A 592 22.62 12.38 -31.09
C VAL A 592 23.39 13.69 -31.22
N HIS A 593 23.59 14.21 -32.43
CA HIS A 593 24.22 15.53 -32.63
C HIS A 593 23.40 16.68 -32.03
N ALA A 594 22.07 16.61 -32.19
CA ALA A 594 21.13 17.57 -31.61
C ALA A 594 21.12 17.49 -30.07
N LEU A 595 21.11 16.28 -29.51
CA LEU A 595 21.22 16.04 -28.07
C LEU A 595 22.52 16.62 -27.49
N SER A 596 23.67 16.33 -28.11
CA SER A 596 24.96 16.89 -27.67
C SER A 596 24.98 18.42 -27.76
N ALA A 597 24.38 19.02 -28.79
CA ALA A 597 24.30 20.47 -28.91
C ALA A 597 23.44 21.12 -27.81
N ALA A 598 22.23 20.58 -27.59
CA ALA A 598 21.34 21.07 -26.54
C ALA A 598 21.96 20.93 -25.15
N TYR A 599 22.63 19.80 -24.89
CA TYR A 599 23.26 19.55 -23.60
C TYR A 599 24.48 20.46 -23.35
N LEU A 600 25.37 20.62 -24.34
CA LEU A 600 26.52 21.52 -24.20
C LEU A 600 26.09 22.99 -24.05
N ASN A 601 24.99 23.40 -24.70
CA ASN A 601 24.38 24.72 -24.49
C ASN A 601 23.84 24.89 -23.06
N LEU A 602 23.22 23.86 -22.49
CA LEU A 602 22.81 23.90 -21.09
C LEU A 602 24.03 24.01 -20.15
N MET A 603 25.06 23.21 -20.40
CA MET A 603 26.26 23.19 -19.55
C MET A 603 27.06 24.50 -19.61
N CYS A 604 27.15 25.16 -20.76
CA CYS A 604 27.86 26.43 -20.86
C CYS A 604 27.17 27.53 -20.04
N GLN A 605 25.84 27.55 -20.05
CA GLN A 605 25.05 28.49 -19.26
C GLN A 605 25.07 28.15 -17.77
N LEU A 606 25.07 26.87 -17.38
CA LEU A 606 25.18 26.45 -15.96
C LEU A 606 26.55 26.75 -15.35
N THR A 607 27.63 26.60 -16.12
CA THR A 607 29.00 26.91 -15.67
C THR A 607 29.31 28.41 -15.70
N THR A 608 28.48 29.22 -16.36
CA THR A 608 28.62 30.68 -16.50
C THR A 608 29.96 31.14 -17.10
N LEU A 609 30.63 30.27 -17.87
CA LEU A 609 31.93 30.54 -18.48
C LEU A 609 31.77 31.26 -19.84
N PRO A 610 32.11 32.56 -19.97
CA PRO A 610 31.79 33.34 -21.17
C PRO A 610 32.45 32.80 -22.44
N THR A 611 33.71 32.36 -22.34
CA THR A 611 34.48 31.78 -23.44
C THR A 611 33.95 30.42 -23.87
N PHE A 612 33.37 29.65 -22.94
CA PHE A 612 32.73 28.38 -23.25
C PHE A 612 31.40 28.62 -23.96
N CYS A 613 30.61 29.57 -23.47
CA CYS A 613 29.39 30.02 -24.14
C CYS A 613 29.69 30.46 -25.57
N GLN A 614 30.71 31.29 -25.78
CA GLN A 614 31.06 31.78 -27.13
C GLN A 614 31.33 30.63 -28.12
N HIS A 615 32.19 29.68 -27.75
CA HIS A 615 32.48 28.53 -28.62
C HIS A 615 31.24 27.67 -28.92
N VAL A 616 30.37 27.45 -27.93
CA VAL A 616 29.13 26.68 -28.14
C VAL A 616 28.16 27.41 -29.07
N HIS A 617 27.99 28.73 -28.90
CA HIS A 617 27.13 29.54 -29.77
C HIS A 617 27.67 29.64 -31.19
N GLU A 618 28.99 29.77 -31.38
CA GLU A 618 29.62 29.76 -32.71
C GLU A 618 29.31 28.46 -33.47
N VAL A 619 29.43 27.30 -32.81
CA VAL A 619 29.12 26.00 -33.43
C VAL A 619 27.61 25.87 -33.74
N ILE A 620 26.73 26.36 -32.85
CA ILE A 620 25.28 26.35 -33.07
C ILE A 620 24.89 27.24 -34.26
N GLU A 621 25.43 28.45 -34.37
CA GLU A 621 25.18 29.35 -35.49
C GLU A 621 25.67 28.75 -36.83
N MET A 622 26.82 28.08 -36.83
CA MET A 622 27.33 27.40 -38.02
C MET A 622 26.43 26.22 -38.42
N ARG A 623 25.96 25.42 -37.46
CA ARG A 623 24.97 24.36 -37.73
C ARG A 623 23.65 24.94 -38.26
N GLN A 624 23.20 26.08 -37.75
CA GLN A 624 21.97 26.71 -38.23
C GLN A 624 22.07 27.16 -39.71
N LYS A 625 23.27 27.59 -40.13
CA LYS A 625 23.53 28.03 -41.51
C LYS A 625 23.74 26.87 -42.49
N GLU A 626 24.49 25.84 -42.08
CA GLU A 626 24.99 24.81 -42.99
C GLU A 626 24.32 23.43 -42.82
N CYS A 627 23.87 23.08 -41.61
CA CYS A 627 23.42 21.73 -41.26
C CYS A 627 22.29 21.77 -40.19
N SER A 628 21.18 22.43 -40.50
CA SER A 628 20.13 22.71 -39.52
C SER A 628 19.48 21.43 -38.95
N PHE A 629 19.46 20.35 -39.74
CA PHE A 629 19.06 18.99 -39.33
C PHE A 629 19.96 18.34 -38.26
N LEU A 630 20.99 19.02 -37.74
CA LEU A 630 21.78 18.61 -36.57
C LEU A 630 21.38 19.35 -35.28
N LEU A 631 20.37 20.22 -35.35
CA LEU A 631 19.85 20.99 -34.23
C LEU A 631 18.52 20.42 -33.73
N PRO A 632 18.21 20.58 -32.43
CA PRO A 632 16.98 20.06 -31.84
C PRO A 632 15.70 20.54 -32.54
N GLU A 633 15.68 21.80 -32.99
CA GLU A 633 14.51 22.47 -33.58
C GLU A 633 14.04 21.84 -34.90
N ASP A 634 14.93 21.17 -35.63
CA ASP A 634 14.62 20.53 -36.93
C ASP A 634 14.51 19.00 -36.85
N VAL A 635 15.05 18.38 -35.78
CA VAL A 635 15.10 16.93 -35.61
C VAL A 635 13.93 16.40 -34.78
N PHE A 636 13.56 17.09 -33.70
CA PHE A 636 12.53 16.65 -32.75
C PHE A 636 11.14 17.24 -33.07
N ILE A 637 10.76 17.23 -34.34
CA ILE A 637 9.46 17.68 -34.85
C ILE A 637 8.69 16.51 -35.48
N GLU A 638 7.36 16.60 -35.57
CA GLU A 638 6.50 15.51 -36.09
C GLU A 638 6.89 15.03 -37.51
N SER A 639 7.57 15.86 -38.31
CA SER A 639 8.09 15.50 -39.63
C SER A 639 9.47 16.12 -39.90
N PRO A 640 10.57 15.49 -39.44
CA PRO A 640 11.89 16.09 -39.55
C PRO A 640 12.42 15.98 -40.98
N ARG A 641 12.98 17.08 -41.50
CA ARG A 641 13.56 17.14 -42.86
C ARG A 641 14.99 16.62 -42.84
N ILE A 642 15.14 15.31 -42.70
CA ILE A 642 16.44 14.66 -42.56
C ILE A 642 16.95 14.20 -43.94
N PRO A 643 18.24 14.40 -44.26
CA PRO A 643 18.82 13.91 -45.50
C PRO A 643 18.84 12.38 -45.57
N GLU A 644 18.74 11.81 -46.78
CA GLU A 644 18.78 10.35 -46.99
C GLU A 644 20.16 9.73 -46.64
N THR A 645 21.23 10.51 -46.77
CA THR A 645 22.60 10.15 -46.38
C THR A 645 23.27 11.32 -45.68
N LEU A 646 23.87 11.08 -44.51
CA LEU A 646 24.62 12.08 -43.77
C LEU A 646 26.09 12.07 -44.19
N GLU A 647 26.52 13.08 -44.95
CA GLU A 647 27.94 13.31 -45.22
C GLU A 647 28.68 13.70 -43.94
N LYS A 648 29.97 13.35 -43.82
CA LYS A 648 30.76 13.67 -42.61
C LYS A 648 30.83 15.19 -42.44
N PRO A 649 30.23 15.75 -41.36
CA PRO A 649 30.22 17.18 -41.15
C PRO A 649 31.63 17.72 -40.90
N ALA A 650 31.92 18.93 -41.41
CA ALA A 650 33.23 19.56 -41.32
C ALA A 650 33.63 19.93 -39.87
N GLY A 651 34.93 20.13 -39.62
CA GLY A 651 35.45 20.40 -38.27
C GLY A 651 34.96 21.71 -37.61
N GLU A 652 34.35 22.62 -38.36
CA GLU A 652 33.80 23.89 -37.86
C GLU A 652 32.36 23.76 -37.32
N VAL A 653 31.60 22.76 -37.78
CA VAL A 653 30.25 22.43 -37.26
C VAL A 653 30.29 21.42 -36.10
N LEU A 654 31.49 21.01 -35.67
CA LEU A 654 31.72 20.07 -34.57
C LEU A 654 32.29 20.75 -33.34
N PHE A 655 31.90 20.27 -32.15
CA PHE A 655 32.49 20.75 -30.90
C PHE A 655 33.92 20.24 -30.76
N GLN A 656 34.89 21.16 -30.70
CA GLN A 656 36.31 20.84 -30.64
C GLN A 656 36.77 20.62 -29.19
N GLN A 657 37.20 19.38 -28.88
CA GLN A 657 37.70 18.98 -27.56
C GLN A 657 38.87 19.86 -27.08
N ALA A 658 39.80 20.23 -27.97
CA ALA A 658 40.96 21.06 -27.63
C ALA A 658 40.57 22.47 -27.14
N LYS A 659 39.63 23.13 -27.84
CA LYS A 659 39.11 24.45 -27.45
C LYS A 659 38.36 24.39 -26.13
N ILE A 660 37.56 23.34 -25.92
CA ILE A 660 36.82 23.14 -24.66
C ILE A 660 37.78 22.86 -23.48
N ALA A 661 38.84 22.08 -23.69
CA ALA A 661 39.86 21.80 -22.67
C ALA A 661 40.62 23.07 -22.25
N GLU A 662 40.99 23.92 -23.21
CA GLU A 662 41.68 25.19 -22.95
C GLU A 662 40.80 26.13 -22.11
N VAL A 663 39.52 26.25 -22.49
CA VAL A 663 38.55 27.10 -21.80
C VAL A 663 38.26 26.63 -20.38
N LEU A 664 38.06 25.32 -20.18
CA LEU A 664 37.81 24.76 -18.85
C LEU A 664 39.07 24.81 -17.96
N GLY A 665 40.25 24.59 -18.53
CA GLY A 665 41.52 24.65 -17.80
C GLY A 665 41.86 26.03 -17.26
N GLY A 666 41.47 27.10 -17.96
CA GLY A 666 41.62 28.47 -17.49
C GLY A 666 40.76 28.84 -16.27
N SER A 667 39.80 27.99 -15.89
CA SER A 667 38.81 28.24 -14.83
C SER A 667 38.89 27.30 -13.63
N GLY A 668 39.92 26.43 -13.56
CA GLY A 668 40.20 25.57 -12.41
C GLY A 668 39.67 24.14 -12.53
N TYR A 669 39.02 23.77 -13.63
CA TYR A 669 38.59 22.38 -13.89
C TYR A 669 39.77 21.50 -14.34
N SER A 670 39.73 20.22 -13.98
CA SER A 670 40.76 19.25 -14.37
C SER A 670 40.72 18.95 -15.87
N THR A 671 41.73 19.43 -16.61
CA THR A 671 41.87 19.21 -18.06
C THR A 671 42.43 17.84 -18.44
N GLU A 672 43.12 17.18 -17.51
CA GLU A 672 43.78 15.89 -17.74
C GLU A 672 42.76 14.78 -18.10
N ARG A 673 41.58 14.79 -17.47
CA ARG A 673 40.51 13.82 -17.78
C ARG A 673 39.82 14.11 -19.09
N LEU A 674 39.64 15.39 -19.44
CA LEU A 674 38.99 15.80 -20.68
C LEU A 674 39.84 15.45 -21.91
N ALA A 675 41.16 15.42 -21.79
CA ALA A 675 42.08 15.06 -22.88
C ALA A 675 42.01 13.57 -23.28
N THR A 676 41.56 12.70 -22.38
CA THR A 676 41.34 11.29 -22.69
C THR A 676 39.94 11.07 -23.28
N PRO A 677 39.76 10.42 -24.44
CA PRO A 677 38.41 10.13 -24.97
C PRO A 677 37.68 9.17 -24.03
N TYR A 678 36.36 9.34 -23.86
CA TYR A 678 35.58 8.41 -23.04
C TYR A 678 35.46 7.08 -23.78
N ILE A 679 35.86 5.99 -23.11
CA ILE A 679 35.68 4.63 -23.60
C ILE A 679 34.74 3.94 -22.62
N PRO A 680 33.60 3.38 -23.07
CA PRO A 680 32.71 2.62 -22.19
C PRO A 680 33.48 1.40 -21.67
N GLN A 681 33.94 1.44 -20.42
CA GLN A 681 34.66 0.32 -19.80
C GLN A 681 33.67 -0.73 -19.30
N PHE A 682 33.97 -2.02 -19.53
CA PHE A 682 33.27 -3.11 -18.87
C PHE A 682 33.70 -3.16 -17.40
N THR A 683 32.77 -2.97 -16.46
CA THR A 683 33.00 -3.22 -15.03
C THR A 683 33.17 -4.73 -14.79
N ASP A 684 34.06 -5.14 -13.89
CA ASP A 684 34.40 -6.56 -13.62
C ASP A 684 33.18 -7.44 -13.25
N GLU A 685 32.06 -6.84 -12.83
CA GLU A 685 30.79 -7.55 -12.64
C GLU A 685 30.24 -8.22 -13.91
N ASP A 686 30.48 -7.66 -15.10
CA ASP A 686 30.04 -8.25 -16.39
C ASP A 686 30.85 -9.50 -16.77
N ARG A 687 32.05 -9.66 -16.21
CA ARG A 687 32.85 -10.89 -16.38
C ARG A 687 32.37 -12.00 -15.44
N LEU A 688 31.78 -11.63 -14.30
CA LEU A 688 31.27 -12.54 -13.28
C LEU A 688 29.82 -12.96 -13.53
N SER A 689 29.00 -12.13 -14.17
CA SER A 689 27.61 -12.45 -14.53
C SER A 689 27.50 -13.61 -15.54
N LYS A 690 28.45 -13.73 -16.48
CA LYS A 690 28.54 -14.89 -17.40
C LYS A 690 29.03 -16.19 -16.75
N ARG A 691 29.48 -16.16 -15.48
CA ARG A 691 30.09 -17.31 -14.80
C ARG A 691 29.39 -17.72 -13.50
N LYS A 692 28.15 -17.29 -13.25
CA LYS A 692 27.31 -17.87 -12.19
C LYS A 692 26.65 -19.17 -12.66
N SER A 693 27.48 -20.19 -12.86
CA SER A 693 27.07 -21.59 -12.88
C SER A 693 27.45 -22.20 -11.53
N ILE A 694 26.41 -22.46 -10.71
CA ILE A 694 26.30 -23.44 -9.63
C ILE A 694 27.61 -23.73 -8.86
N GLY A 695 27.77 -23.10 -7.70
CA GLY A 695 28.62 -23.65 -6.64
C GLY A 695 29.47 -22.67 -5.83
N GLU A 696 28.95 -21.54 -5.36
CA GLU A 696 29.63 -20.76 -4.30
C GLU A 696 28.61 -20.22 -3.29
N THR A 697 28.19 -21.10 -2.38
CA THR A 697 27.69 -20.69 -1.06
C THR A 697 28.86 -20.54 -0.10
N ILE A 698 28.79 -19.48 0.71
CA ILE A 698 29.62 -19.15 1.89
C ILE A 698 30.80 -18.20 1.58
N SER A 699 30.50 -16.90 1.58
CA SER A 699 31.38 -15.86 2.15
C SER A 699 30.53 -14.72 2.68
N LEU A 700 30.04 -14.88 3.90
CA LEU A 700 29.51 -13.78 4.72
C LEU A 700 30.71 -12.95 5.19
N GLN A 701 31.06 -11.89 4.46
CA GLN A 701 31.81 -10.78 5.02
C GLN A 701 30.81 -9.86 5.70
N VAL A 702 30.73 -9.98 7.03
CA VAL A 702 30.08 -9.01 7.91
C VAL A 702 30.99 -7.78 7.95
N GLU A 703 30.64 -6.74 7.21
CA GLU A 703 31.22 -5.41 7.42
C GLU A 703 30.61 -4.83 8.70
N VAL A 704 31.38 -4.85 9.79
CA VAL A 704 31.05 -4.15 11.03
C VAL A 704 31.39 -2.67 10.82
N GLU A 705 30.37 -1.83 10.68
CA GLU A 705 30.48 -0.37 10.74
C GLU A 705 31.01 0.05 12.13
N SER A 706 32.24 0.58 12.18
CA SER A 706 32.79 1.20 13.37
C SER A 706 32.42 2.68 13.44
N ARG A 707 31.37 2.99 14.22
CA ARG A 707 31.08 4.35 14.69
C ARG A 707 31.06 4.36 16.22
N ASN A 708 32.06 5.01 16.81
CA ASN A 708 31.99 5.94 17.95
C ASN A 708 33.32 5.97 18.72
N SER A 709 34.06 7.08 18.62
CA SER A 709 34.99 7.54 19.67
C SER A 709 34.96 9.07 19.72
N PRO A 710 34.70 9.70 20.89
CA PRO A 710 34.75 11.14 21.03
C PRO A 710 36.18 11.64 21.34
N GLU A 711 36.34 12.95 21.19
CA GLU A 711 37.58 13.73 21.11
C GLU A 711 38.49 13.78 22.37
N LYS A 712 39.77 14.07 22.07
CA LYS A 712 40.78 14.95 22.73
C LYS A 712 41.93 14.37 23.57
N GLU A 713 43.12 14.91 23.21
CA GLU A 713 44.42 15.01 23.92
C GLU A 713 45.25 13.69 23.96
N GLU A 714 46.55 13.63 23.64
CA GLU A 714 47.66 14.58 23.67
C GLU A 714 48.63 14.38 22.47
N ARG A 715 49.38 15.43 22.12
CA ARG A 715 50.48 15.40 21.13
C ARG A 715 51.67 14.59 21.69
N THR A 716 52.18 13.62 20.95
CA THR A 716 53.54 13.08 21.13
C THR A 716 54.49 13.62 20.04
N PRO A 717 55.78 13.83 20.34
CA PRO A 717 56.70 14.49 19.43
C PRO A 717 57.14 13.54 18.31
N ALA A 718 57.45 14.12 17.14
CA ALA A 718 57.91 13.42 15.96
C ALA A 718 59.22 12.65 16.22
N GLU A 719 59.20 11.33 16.02
CA GLU A 719 60.41 10.56 15.73
C GLU A 719 60.70 10.66 14.22
N GLU A 720 61.92 11.05 13.87
CA GLU A 720 62.37 11.24 12.50
C GLU A 720 62.37 9.91 11.72
N ILE A 721 61.46 9.80 10.75
CA ILE A 721 61.45 8.70 9.76
C ILE A 721 62.64 8.90 8.84
N THR A 722 63.71 8.12 9.03
CA THR A 722 64.86 8.12 8.13
C THR A 722 64.57 7.34 6.85
N PHE A 723 65.11 7.81 5.72
CA PHE A 723 64.91 7.23 4.38
C PHE A 723 65.25 5.74 4.29
N GLU A 724 66.17 5.27 5.14
CA GLU A 724 66.60 3.88 5.22
C GLU A 724 65.55 2.97 5.89
N ALA A 725 64.75 3.48 6.82
CA ALA A 725 63.64 2.75 7.44
C ALA A 725 62.47 2.56 6.44
N LEU A 726 62.17 3.57 5.63
CA LEU A 726 61.19 3.48 4.55
C LEU A 726 61.64 2.53 3.43
N LYS A 727 62.94 2.55 3.08
CA LYS A 727 63.50 1.64 2.06
C LYS A 727 63.44 0.18 2.52
N ASN A 728 63.78 -0.11 3.78
CA ASN A 728 63.70 -1.48 4.32
C ASN A 728 62.26 -1.98 4.42
N ALA A 729 61.31 -1.12 4.82
CA ALA A 729 59.89 -1.49 4.87
C ALA A 729 59.29 -1.80 3.48
N ILE A 730 59.70 -1.06 2.44
CA ILE A 730 59.25 -1.30 1.06
C ILE A 730 59.86 -2.59 0.51
N VAL A 731 61.16 -2.84 0.74
CA VAL A 731 61.85 -4.06 0.27
C VAL A 731 61.30 -5.32 0.97
N ASP A 732 61.02 -5.26 2.28
CA ASP A 732 60.41 -6.37 3.02
C ASP A 732 58.95 -6.61 2.61
N SER A 733 58.20 -5.55 2.24
CA SER A 733 56.81 -5.69 1.78
C SER A 733 56.69 -6.42 0.43
N VAL A 734 57.59 -6.13 -0.51
CA VAL A 734 57.61 -6.77 -1.84
C VAL A 734 58.08 -8.22 -1.72
N GLY A 735 59.06 -8.50 -0.86
CA GLY A 735 59.48 -9.86 -0.53
C GLY A 735 58.37 -10.70 0.10
N MET A 736 57.60 -10.13 1.04
CA MET A 736 56.43 -10.80 1.63
C MET A 736 55.31 -11.04 0.62
N GLU A 737 55.03 -10.10 -0.26
CA GLU A 737 53.96 -10.24 -1.26
C GLU A 737 54.27 -11.32 -2.30
N GLU A 738 55.53 -11.40 -2.72
CA GLU A 738 55.99 -12.43 -3.67
C GLU A 738 56.04 -13.81 -3.01
N GLN A 739 56.45 -13.89 -1.75
CA GLN A 739 56.44 -15.12 -0.97
C GLN A 739 55.01 -15.60 -0.66
N GLU A 740 54.08 -14.69 -0.39
CA GLU A 740 52.64 -14.99 -0.21
C GLU A 740 51.99 -15.39 -1.54
N ARG A 741 52.36 -14.77 -2.67
CA ARG A 741 51.90 -15.14 -4.01
C ARG A 741 52.39 -16.54 -4.40
N GLU A 742 53.66 -16.85 -4.13
CA GLU A 742 54.25 -18.17 -4.36
C GLU A 742 53.62 -19.22 -3.44
N ARG A 743 53.39 -18.90 -2.17
CA ARG A 743 52.65 -19.75 -1.23
C ARG A 743 51.21 -20.02 -1.71
N ARG A 744 50.49 -19.01 -2.21
CA ARG A 744 49.15 -19.17 -2.79
C ARG A 744 49.19 -20.05 -4.04
N ARG A 745 50.21 -19.90 -4.88
CA ARG A 745 50.42 -20.75 -6.07
C ARG A 745 50.64 -22.21 -5.69
N GLN A 746 51.49 -22.47 -4.71
CA GLN A 746 51.76 -23.82 -4.20
C GLN A 746 50.53 -24.46 -3.55
N VAL A 747 49.72 -23.67 -2.84
CA VAL A 747 48.44 -24.15 -2.28
C VAL A 747 47.48 -24.53 -3.41
N VAL A 748 47.30 -23.67 -4.41
CA VAL A 748 46.41 -23.94 -5.56
C VAL A 748 46.87 -25.17 -6.34
N GLU A 749 48.18 -25.31 -6.60
CA GLU A 749 48.74 -26.47 -7.29
C GLU A 749 48.54 -27.77 -6.48
N LYS A 750 48.68 -27.69 -5.15
CA LYS A 750 48.47 -28.84 -4.26
C LYS A 750 47.00 -29.25 -4.19
N PHE A 751 46.06 -28.30 -4.22
CA PHE A 751 44.61 -28.59 -4.32
C PHE A 751 44.21 -29.16 -5.70
N GLN A 752 44.96 -28.85 -6.76
CA GLN A 752 44.69 -29.39 -8.10
C GLN A 752 45.29 -30.80 -8.33
N LYS A 753 46.40 -31.14 -7.67
CA LYS A 753 47.15 -32.38 -7.93
C LYS A 753 47.07 -33.45 -6.81
N ALA A 754 46.69 -33.09 -5.58
CA ALA A 754 46.67 -34.04 -4.46
C ALA A 754 45.38 -34.87 -4.41
N PRO A 755 45.44 -36.15 -4.00
CA PRO A 755 44.26 -36.99 -3.79
C PRO A 755 43.42 -36.48 -2.62
N PHE A 756 42.09 -36.62 -2.74
CA PHE A 756 41.09 -36.04 -1.85
C PHE A 756 41.29 -36.37 -0.35
N GLU A 757 41.75 -37.58 -0.03
CA GLU A 757 42.01 -38.02 1.35
C GLU A 757 43.13 -37.21 2.03
N GLU A 758 44.14 -36.78 1.28
CA GLU A 758 45.24 -35.97 1.80
C GLU A 758 44.79 -34.52 2.08
N ILE A 759 43.92 -33.99 1.23
CA ILE A 759 43.29 -32.68 1.39
C ILE A 759 42.36 -32.68 2.61
N ALA A 760 41.55 -33.72 2.77
CA ALA A 760 40.65 -33.88 3.92
C ALA A 760 41.41 -34.00 5.24
N ALA A 761 42.49 -34.78 5.28
CA ALA A 761 43.34 -34.90 6.46
C ALA A 761 44.00 -33.57 6.84
N HIS A 762 44.48 -32.80 5.84
CA HIS A 762 45.08 -31.49 6.08
C HIS A 762 44.05 -30.45 6.58
N CYS A 763 42.84 -30.44 6.04
CA CYS A 763 41.75 -29.60 6.55
C CYS A 763 41.34 -29.98 7.98
N GLY A 764 41.28 -31.28 8.28
CA GLY A 764 41.02 -31.79 9.64
C GLY A 764 42.11 -31.38 10.66
N ALA A 765 43.39 -31.45 10.26
CA ALA A 765 44.52 -31.00 11.07
C ALA A 765 44.50 -29.49 11.35
N ARG A 766 44.10 -28.69 10.35
CA ARG A 766 43.94 -27.23 10.51
C ARG A 766 42.78 -26.86 11.43
N ALA A 767 41.65 -27.57 11.33
CA ALA A 767 40.51 -27.36 12.20
C ALA A 767 40.85 -27.69 13.66
N THR A 768 41.55 -28.80 13.90
CA THR A 768 42.02 -29.18 15.25
C THR A 768 43.06 -28.19 15.81
N MET A 769 43.96 -27.66 14.97
CA MET A 769 44.88 -26.60 15.38
C MET A 769 44.16 -25.29 15.74
N LEU A 770 43.17 -24.88 14.95
CA LEU A 770 42.34 -23.70 15.22
C LEU A 770 41.56 -23.87 16.53
N GLN A 771 41.01 -25.06 16.75
CA GLN A 771 40.25 -25.37 17.95
C GLN A 771 41.16 -25.42 19.19
N SER A 772 42.39 -25.93 19.07
CA SER A 772 43.42 -25.85 20.11
C SER A 772 43.79 -24.39 20.45
N LYS A 773 43.99 -23.54 19.43
CA LYS A 773 44.27 -22.11 19.59
C LYS A 773 43.11 -21.37 20.26
N LEU A 774 41.87 -21.65 19.85
CA LEU A 774 40.66 -21.10 20.48
C LEU A 774 40.53 -21.55 21.93
N SER A 775 40.78 -22.83 22.23
CA SER A 775 40.79 -23.33 23.60
C SER A 775 41.88 -22.67 24.46
N GLN A 776 43.07 -22.40 23.90
CA GLN A 776 44.11 -21.62 24.57
C GLN A 776 43.66 -20.18 24.85
N ILE A 777 43.00 -19.53 23.89
CA ILE A 777 42.48 -18.17 24.06
C ILE A 777 41.39 -18.16 25.14
N PHE A 778 40.49 -19.15 25.14
CA PHE A 778 39.46 -19.27 26.18
C PHE A 778 40.07 -19.55 27.56
N GLU A 779 41.11 -20.38 27.68
CA GLU A 779 41.84 -20.57 28.94
C GLU A 779 42.50 -19.28 29.44
N ILE A 780 43.04 -18.46 28.54
CA ILE A 780 43.64 -17.16 28.89
C ILE A 780 42.57 -16.16 29.33
N THR A 781 41.38 -16.19 28.71
CA THR A 781 40.30 -15.22 28.96
C THR A 781 39.48 -15.55 30.20
N ILE A 782 39.44 -16.83 30.63
CA ILE A 782 38.66 -17.29 31.79
C ILE A 782 39.48 -17.25 33.11
N ARG A 783 40.80 -16.98 33.08
CA ARG A 783 41.59 -16.76 34.31
C ARG A 783 41.52 -15.29 34.75
N PRO A 784 40.95 -14.96 35.93
CA PRO A 784 41.10 -13.63 36.51
C PRO A 784 42.56 -13.39 36.94
N PRO A 785 43.07 -12.15 36.89
CA PRO A 785 44.46 -11.85 37.26
C PRO A 785 44.72 -12.09 38.76
N PRO A 786 45.91 -12.54 39.16
CA PRO A 786 46.24 -12.70 40.58
C PRO A 786 46.43 -11.32 41.22
N SER A 787 45.67 -11.04 42.28
CA SER A 787 45.91 -9.88 43.14
C SER A 787 46.97 -10.20 44.22
N PRO A 788 47.80 -9.23 44.63
CA PRO A 788 49.01 -9.48 45.41
C PRO A 788 48.73 -9.59 46.93
N SER A 789 49.60 -10.35 47.60
CA SER A 789 49.83 -10.45 49.06
C SER A 789 49.17 -11.63 49.80
N GLY A 790 50.02 -12.51 50.38
CA GLY A 790 49.75 -13.13 51.70
C GLY A 790 49.65 -14.66 51.82
N THR A 791 50.75 -15.39 51.63
CA THR A 791 51.35 -16.36 52.59
C THR A 791 50.49 -17.38 53.40
N ILE A 792 50.64 -18.68 53.06
CA ILE A 792 50.68 -19.93 53.91
C ILE A 792 49.33 -20.39 54.57
N THR A 793 48.79 -21.62 54.45
CA THR A 793 49.31 -22.97 54.80
C THR A 793 48.39 -24.12 54.30
N ALA A 794 48.90 -25.36 54.34
CA ALA A 794 48.37 -26.62 53.82
C ALA A 794 47.09 -27.22 54.48
N SER A 795 46.30 -28.02 53.72
CA SER A 795 45.96 -29.44 54.03
C SER A 795 44.80 -30.03 53.18
N TYR A 796 45.03 -31.25 52.65
CA TYR A 796 44.13 -32.41 52.43
C TYR A 796 42.74 -32.33 51.72
N GLY A 797 42.63 -33.08 50.60
CA GLY A 797 41.66 -34.19 50.41
C GLY A 797 40.29 -33.97 49.73
N GLN A 798 40.05 -34.66 48.59
CA GLN A 798 38.78 -35.22 48.01
C GLN A 798 37.49 -34.35 47.96
N THR A 799 36.55 -34.34 47.01
CA THR A 799 36.08 -35.23 45.92
C THR A 799 35.07 -34.42 45.06
N GLN A 800 34.77 -34.90 43.84
CA GLN A 800 33.82 -34.34 42.86
C GLN A 800 32.48 -33.80 43.40
N THR A 801 31.98 -32.69 42.85
CA THR A 801 30.53 -32.47 42.62
C THR A 801 30.26 -31.40 41.55
N ARG A 802 29.30 -31.71 40.67
CA ARG A 802 28.71 -30.87 39.61
C ARG A 802 28.21 -29.52 40.14
N SER A 803 28.41 -28.44 39.39
CA SER A 803 27.64 -27.19 39.54
C SER A 803 26.80 -26.91 38.30
N VAL A 804 25.54 -26.59 38.58
CA VAL A 804 24.37 -26.40 37.71
C VAL A 804 24.42 -25.00 37.05
N PRO A 805 23.87 -24.80 35.84
CA PRO A 805 23.85 -23.51 35.15
C PRO A 805 23.00 -22.46 35.89
N ILE A 806 23.50 -21.23 35.85
CA ILE A 806 22.96 -20.04 36.53
C ILE A 806 21.90 -19.39 35.62
N TYR A 807 20.62 -19.68 35.88
CA TYR A 807 19.55 -18.70 35.69
C TYR A 807 18.36 -19.05 36.57
N GLU A 808 18.42 -18.63 37.83
CA GLU A 808 17.24 -18.34 38.66
C GLU A 808 17.73 -17.66 39.94
N MET A 809 17.52 -16.34 40.05
CA MET A 809 17.25 -15.70 41.34
C MET A 809 16.60 -14.31 41.11
N LYS A 810 15.33 -14.25 41.53
CA LYS A 810 14.46 -13.07 41.69
C LYS A 810 15.02 -12.14 42.79
N PHE A 811 14.88 -10.81 42.74
CA PHE A 811 13.75 -9.94 43.21
C PHE A 811 14.37 -8.52 43.44
N PRO A 812 13.64 -7.37 43.58
CA PRO A 812 12.47 -7.21 44.46
C PRO A 812 11.30 -6.34 43.97
N ASP A 813 10.13 -6.66 44.53
CA ASP A 813 8.90 -5.85 44.56
C ASP A 813 9.10 -4.55 45.34
N LEU A 814 8.67 -3.43 44.77
CA LEU A 814 8.24 -2.21 45.47
C LEU A 814 7.61 -1.25 44.45
N CYS A 815 6.28 -1.30 44.34
CA CYS A 815 5.40 -0.12 44.24
C CYS A 815 3.94 -0.60 44.07
N VAL A 816 3.14 -0.30 45.07
CA VAL A 816 1.68 -0.44 45.11
C VAL A 816 1.09 0.86 44.57
N TYR A 817 0.47 0.82 43.39
CA TYR A 817 -0.86 1.32 43.00
C TYR A 817 -0.98 1.35 41.47
#